data_AF-A0AAW0A033-F1
#
_entry.id   AF-A0AAW0A033-F1
#
_cell.length_a   1.000
_cell.length_b   1.000
_cell.length_c   1.000
_cell.angle_alpha   90.00
_cell.angle_beta   90.00
_cell.angle_gamma   90.00
#
_symmetry.space_group_name_H-M   'P 1'
#
loop_
_entity.id
_entity.type
_entity.pdbx_description
1 polymer ?
#
loop_
_entity_poly.entity_id
_entity_poly.type
_entity_poly.pdbx_seq_one_letter_code
_entity_poly.pdbx_strand_id
1 'polypeptide(L)'
;MVVFNKFFTSVFLAVVYASSTSAAPSPISSKHASHRHRELPRGLTLETYHPPANFVTYGAGIDHPLRKRAGVSLQESSVAFLQDHLGPGWTEDDVAYHSGFAGDVTTHAYLKQSLNGIAFANAVANVAFNSDDKVVAAGNTFIRPKSIASANATVSFEDAVATAEEALGGTYNSHTTGLEYFVKEDNTAVLVHTLQVRNKEDGSWYNAYVDAHKNELVSVTDYVAEATFRALPIQKKNPGEGFELLVDPEDLESSPNGWNFDGQQNTTTTSGNNVISFQGRTLSRETAPGVFDFTIDPTRSPQVAVNVDASRVHNFYLLNTMHDIAYRYGFTEKAFNFQADNLGKGGRGNDQVLASVQDASGTNNADFATPPDGQSGQMRMFLFTATNPPRDGALENDIPVHEFTHGITNRLTGGGTAACLQSVEAGGLGEGWSDAMAEWTEQTSATIKDYAVGQFVSNSAAGIRSAPYSTDKAVNPLTFASAGQLNEVHKSHPRAHPHRRSFVNMVAFNKFFTSVFLAIVYASSSAAAPSPIDSKHTTHRTRELPGGLKLETYHPEGNYVTFGEGVDHPLRKRAGVSFRESSVAFLESHLGSKFQSKDIVYHSGYTGDVVTHAYLKQSHNGIFFANAVANVAFNSDDKVVAAGHTFVAPSSIASSEPSVPFEDAVTTAESALAGTYNGQPPQLKYFVKEDKTAVLVHAFQVQNTDAGSWYQAYVDAHTNKLVSVTDFVAKASYRVLPITKEVPDQGFELVANPADPGASPNGWHFDGKTNSTTTSGNNVITYKGSQSSVSKQSSSGLVFDYKQNPTAAPTTAVNVDAARVNNFYLVNTMHDIAYKYGFTEKAFNFQSDNLGKGGKGNDRVTASIQDSADTDNADFATPPDGQSGHMRMFLFTQTRPQRDGALENDIPVHEFTHGITNRMTGGGTGECLQSTEAGGMGEGWSDAMAEWTEQTSATIKDYVMGQYVINSAAGIRSKPYSTSKTVNPLTYASVGKLNEVHNIGEVWANMLHNVYAALVGVHGFAADAHTNPDGTSGNQVFLHLFLDSLALQPCEPTFLTARDAWLQADVNRYSGANKCTLWKAFASRGLGVNAKGHKDDATLPSGC
;
A
#
# COMPACT_ATOMS: atom_id res chain seq x y z
N MET A 1 19.86 67.01 -32.07
CA MET A 1 19.11 67.19 -30.82
C MET A 1 17.67 67.42 -31.23
N VAL A 2 16.78 66.43 -31.08
CA VAL A 2 15.57 66.30 -31.90
C VAL A 2 14.31 66.24 -31.03
N VAL A 3 13.34 67.11 -31.34
CA VAL A 3 11.97 67.08 -30.81
C VAL A 3 11.05 67.42 -31.97
N PHE A 4 10.24 66.47 -32.45
CA PHE A 4 9.42 66.66 -33.65
C PHE A 4 8.07 65.92 -33.57
N ASN A 5 6.99 66.71 -33.54
CA ASN A 5 5.84 66.64 -34.46
C ASN A 5 5.09 65.31 -34.73
N LYS A 6 3.75 65.45 -34.69
CA LYS A 6 2.74 65.01 -35.70
C LYS A 6 2.19 63.57 -35.73
N PHE A 7 0.85 63.54 -35.81
CA PHE A 7 -0.01 62.98 -36.88
C PHE A 7 -0.92 61.75 -36.62
N PHE A 8 -2.22 62.02 -36.76
CA PHE A 8 -3.25 61.32 -37.55
C PHE A 8 -4.08 60.14 -36.98
N THR A 9 -5.28 60.51 -36.50
CA THR A 9 -6.63 60.09 -36.97
C THR A 9 -6.84 58.91 -37.94
N SER A 10 -7.91 58.15 -37.62
CA SER A 10 -8.81 57.38 -38.52
C SER A 10 -8.22 56.09 -39.12
N VAL A 11 -8.93 54.95 -39.18
CA VAL A 11 -10.10 54.59 -40.04
C VAL A 11 -10.59 53.20 -39.53
N PHE A 12 -11.87 52.78 -39.42
CA PHE A 12 -13.20 53.33 -39.80
C PHE A 12 -14.36 52.75 -38.93
N LEU A 13 -15.62 52.93 -39.36
CA LEU A 13 -16.82 52.13 -39.01
C LEU A 13 -16.92 50.89 -39.96
N ALA A 14 -17.82 49.89 -39.85
CA ALA A 14 -19.27 50.01 -39.74
C ALA A 14 -20.03 48.68 -39.47
N VAL A 15 -21.05 48.79 -38.60
CA VAL A 15 -22.46 48.39 -38.83
C VAL A 15 -22.85 46.89 -38.94
N VAL A 16 -23.33 46.38 -37.81
CA VAL A 16 -24.66 45.74 -37.59
C VAL A 16 -25.33 45.02 -38.77
N TYR A 17 -25.59 43.72 -38.60
CA TYR A 17 -26.90 43.13 -38.89
C TYR A 17 -27.32 42.19 -37.76
N ALA A 18 -28.62 42.01 -37.54
CA ALA A 18 -29.16 41.35 -36.36
C ALA A 18 -29.65 39.92 -36.62
N SER A 19 -29.51 39.06 -35.61
CA SER A 19 -30.21 37.77 -35.48
C SER A 19 -30.98 37.72 -34.16
N SER A 20 -32.08 38.46 -34.08
CA SER A 20 -32.99 38.41 -32.93
C SER A 20 -33.75 37.08 -32.90
N THR A 21 -33.21 36.09 -32.19
CA THR A 21 -33.97 34.91 -31.74
C THR A 21 -34.20 35.03 -30.24
N SER A 22 -35.37 35.54 -29.87
CA SER A 22 -35.83 35.50 -28.49
C SER A 22 -36.23 34.06 -28.13
N ALA A 23 -35.26 33.25 -27.73
CA ALA A 23 -35.55 32.28 -26.68
C ALA A 23 -36.09 33.09 -25.49
N ALA A 24 -37.31 32.79 -25.04
CA ALA A 24 -37.72 33.30 -23.73
C ALA A 24 -36.74 32.74 -22.70
N PRO A 25 -36.22 33.54 -21.75
CA PRO A 25 -35.32 33.01 -20.74
C PRO A 25 -36.04 31.91 -19.98
N SER A 26 -35.59 30.67 -20.17
CA SER A 26 -36.04 29.51 -19.40
C SER A 26 -35.96 29.90 -17.92
N PRO A 27 -37.05 29.75 -17.14
CA PRO A 27 -37.07 30.24 -15.76
C PRO A 27 -35.94 29.57 -15.00
N ILE A 28 -35.06 30.35 -14.37
CA ILE A 28 -33.74 29.96 -13.82
C ILE A 28 -33.72 28.54 -13.22
N SER A 29 -34.75 28.21 -12.43
CA SER A 29 -35.11 26.86 -11.96
C SER A 29 -34.93 25.67 -12.93
N SER A 30 -35.06 25.83 -14.25
CA SER A 30 -34.95 24.72 -15.21
C SER A 30 -33.57 24.57 -15.84
N LYS A 31 -32.70 25.59 -15.79
CA LYS A 31 -31.29 25.41 -16.20
C LYS A 31 -30.50 24.65 -15.15
N HIS A 32 -30.82 24.80 -13.86
CA HIS A 32 -30.05 24.18 -12.77
C HIS A 32 -29.94 22.64 -12.88
N ALA A 33 -30.98 21.96 -13.37
CA ALA A 33 -31.04 20.50 -13.51
C ALA A 33 -30.56 19.97 -14.89
N SER A 34 -29.83 20.78 -15.67
CA SER A 34 -29.35 20.40 -17.01
C SER A 34 -28.10 21.13 -17.48
N HIS A 35 -27.69 22.21 -16.79
CA HIS A 35 -26.57 23.06 -17.20
C HIS A 35 -25.66 23.43 -16.03
N ARG A 36 -24.39 23.68 -16.35
CA ARG A 36 -23.39 24.36 -15.49
C ARG A 36 -22.47 25.21 -16.35
N HIS A 37 -22.36 26.50 -16.02
CA HIS A 37 -21.32 27.37 -16.59
C HIS A 37 -19.98 27.08 -15.91
N ARG A 38 -18.90 27.04 -16.70
CA ARG A 38 -17.53 26.92 -16.21
C ARG A 38 -16.63 27.91 -16.95
N GLU A 39 -15.94 28.77 -16.19
CA GLU A 39 -14.80 29.52 -16.70
C GLU A 39 -13.55 28.62 -16.64
N LEU A 40 -12.73 28.69 -17.69
CA LEU A 40 -11.56 27.87 -17.93
C LEU A 40 -10.33 28.77 -18.10
N PRO A 41 -9.10 28.19 -18.10
CA PRO A 41 -7.87 28.95 -18.36
C PRO A 41 -7.98 29.85 -19.60
N ARG A 42 -7.24 30.96 -19.59
CA ARG A 42 -7.20 31.97 -20.66
C ARG A 42 -8.53 32.72 -20.89
N GLY A 43 -9.56 32.51 -20.07
CA GLY A 43 -10.82 33.25 -20.10
C GLY A 43 -11.88 32.67 -21.05
N LEU A 44 -11.77 31.39 -21.38
CA LEU A 44 -12.82 30.66 -22.11
C LEU A 44 -13.96 30.33 -21.14
N THR A 45 -15.21 30.66 -21.50
CA THR A 45 -16.40 30.19 -20.76
C THR A 45 -17.11 29.12 -21.59
N LEU A 46 -17.32 27.94 -21.02
CA LEU A 46 -18.17 26.90 -21.58
C LEU A 46 -19.43 26.72 -20.71
N GLU A 47 -20.53 26.32 -21.34
CA GLU A 47 -21.72 25.85 -20.65
C GLU A 47 -21.87 24.36 -20.93
N THR A 48 -21.59 23.53 -19.92
CA THR A 48 -21.81 22.09 -20.00
C THR A 48 -23.31 21.80 -19.99
N TYR A 49 -23.75 20.82 -20.78
CA TYR A 49 -25.17 20.49 -20.97
C TYR A 49 -25.39 18.98 -20.96
N HIS A 50 -26.36 18.56 -20.16
CA HIS A 50 -26.93 17.22 -20.14
C HIS A 50 -28.42 17.27 -20.53
N PRO A 51 -28.93 16.36 -21.37
CA PRO A 51 -30.35 16.27 -21.67
C PRO A 51 -31.16 16.00 -20.38
N PRO A 52 -32.38 16.57 -20.23
CA PRO A 52 -33.15 16.41 -19.00
C PRO A 52 -33.45 14.96 -18.65
N ALA A 53 -33.16 14.57 -17.41
CA ALA A 53 -33.41 13.23 -16.90
C ALA A 53 -34.92 12.93 -16.73
N ASN A 54 -35.33 11.74 -17.15
CA ASN A 54 -36.58 11.10 -16.78
C ASN A 54 -36.29 9.93 -15.84
N PHE A 55 -37.13 9.73 -14.81
CA PHE A 55 -36.96 8.66 -13.83
C PHE A 55 -38.31 8.13 -13.34
N VAL A 56 -38.45 6.80 -13.28
CA VAL A 56 -39.68 6.11 -12.91
C VAL A 56 -39.36 4.96 -11.95
N THR A 57 -40.14 4.85 -10.88
CA THR A 57 -40.05 3.78 -9.87
C THR A 57 -41.31 2.91 -9.89
N TYR A 58 -41.14 1.60 -9.64
CA TYR A 58 -42.18 0.58 -9.85
C TYR A 58 -42.56 -0.19 -8.58
N GLY A 59 -42.06 0.22 -7.40
CA GLY A 59 -42.35 -0.43 -6.13
C GLY A 59 -41.82 -1.86 -6.11
N ALA A 60 -42.70 -2.85 -5.94
CA ALA A 60 -42.34 -4.28 -5.97
C ALA A 60 -41.94 -4.80 -7.38
N GLY A 61 -41.96 -3.93 -8.39
CA GLY A 61 -41.40 -4.15 -9.71
C GLY A 61 -42.39 -4.70 -10.74
N ILE A 62 -42.05 -4.48 -12.02
CA ILE A 62 -42.82 -4.93 -13.19
C ILE A 62 -42.03 -5.92 -14.05
N ASP A 63 -42.76 -6.77 -14.78
CA ASP A 63 -42.19 -7.74 -15.70
C ASP A 63 -41.60 -7.04 -16.94
N HIS A 64 -40.34 -7.34 -17.29
CA HIS A 64 -39.74 -6.91 -18.57
C HIS A 64 -40.20 -7.80 -19.74
N PRO A 65 -40.11 -7.34 -21.01
CA PRO A 65 -40.65 -8.07 -22.16
C PRO A 65 -40.11 -9.49 -22.34
N LEU A 66 -38.89 -9.77 -21.88
CA LEU A 66 -38.22 -11.07 -22.04
C LEU A 66 -38.37 -12.02 -20.84
N ARG A 67 -39.01 -11.62 -19.73
CA ARG A 67 -39.03 -12.36 -18.46
C ARG A 67 -39.56 -13.81 -18.53
N LYS A 68 -40.29 -14.16 -19.61
CA LYS A 68 -40.81 -15.52 -19.85
C LYS A 68 -39.89 -16.41 -20.70
N ARG A 69 -38.76 -15.88 -21.19
CA ARG A 69 -37.73 -16.60 -21.94
C ARG A 69 -36.63 -17.04 -20.96
N ALA A 70 -36.29 -18.33 -20.98
CA ALA A 70 -35.23 -18.86 -20.12
C ALA A 70 -33.84 -18.45 -20.63
N GLY A 71 -32.91 -18.18 -19.70
CA GLY A 71 -31.50 -17.89 -20.02
C GLY A 71 -31.24 -16.51 -20.64
N VAL A 72 -32.12 -15.53 -20.39
CA VAL A 72 -31.94 -14.13 -20.81
C VAL A 72 -30.88 -13.47 -19.94
N SER A 73 -29.97 -12.72 -20.56
CA SER A 73 -28.93 -11.96 -19.89
C SER A 73 -29.43 -10.61 -19.33
N LEU A 74 -28.66 -10.02 -18.39
CA LEU A 74 -28.91 -8.65 -17.91
C LEU A 74 -28.88 -7.63 -19.07
N GLN A 75 -28.01 -7.84 -20.05
CA GLN A 75 -27.93 -7.03 -21.27
C GLN A 75 -29.22 -7.12 -22.10
N GLU A 76 -29.68 -8.33 -22.44
CA GLU A 76 -30.90 -8.50 -23.24
C GLU A 76 -32.15 -7.97 -22.52
N SER A 77 -32.29 -8.24 -21.23
CA SER A 77 -33.45 -7.82 -20.43
C SER A 77 -33.51 -6.29 -20.23
N SER A 78 -32.38 -5.63 -19.97
CA SER A 78 -32.32 -4.18 -19.80
C SER A 78 -32.52 -3.41 -21.11
N VAL A 79 -31.91 -3.87 -22.21
CA VAL A 79 -32.12 -3.29 -23.55
C VAL A 79 -33.58 -3.43 -23.98
N ALA A 80 -34.15 -4.63 -23.89
CA ALA A 80 -35.54 -4.88 -24.29
C ALA A 80 -36.54 -4.12 -23.41
N PHE A 81 -36.28 -3.99 -22.10
CA PHE A 81 -37.10 -3.14 -21.23
C PHE A 81 -37.04 -1.67 -21.65
N LEU A 82 -35.84 -1.11 -21.85
CA LEU A 82 -35.70 0.31 -22.13
C LEU A 82 -36.30 0.69 -23.48
N GLN A 83 -36.24 -0.19 -24.49
CA GLN A 83 -36.95 -0.03 -25.77
C GLN A 83 -38.48 0.03 -25.60
N ASP A 84 -39.08 -0.92 -24.88
CA ASP A 84 -40.52 -0.95 -24.63
C ASP A 84 -40.97 0.29 -23.82
N HIS A 85 -40.16 0.70 -22.83
CA HIS A 85 -40.40 1.87 -21.99
C HIS A 85 -40.29 3.21 -22.75
N LEU A 86 -39.31 3.35 -23.65
CA LEU A 86 -39.15 4.53 -24.52
C LEU A 86 -40.15 4.55 -25.68
N GLY A 87 -40.74 3.40 -26.02
CA GLY A 87 -41.85 3.27 -26.96
C GLY A 87 -41.47 3.15 -28.44
N PRO A 88 -42.48 3.07 -29.33
CA PRO A 88 -42.29 2.71 -30.73
C PRO A 88 -41.43 3.73 -31.48
N GLY A 89 -40.25 3.28 -31.93
CA GLY A 89 -39.29 4.07 -32.69
C GLY A 89 -37.84 3.84 -32.25
N TRP A 90 -37.61 3.29 -31.05
CA TRP A 90 -36.29 2.90 -30.56
C TRP A 90 -35.96 1.44 -30.92
N THR A 91 -34.74 1.19 -31.42
CA THR A 91 -34.26 -0.12 -31.88
C THR A 91 -33.08 -0.64 -31.05
N GLU A 92 -32.51 -1.80 -31.40
CA GLU A 92 -31.26 -2.30 -30.82
C GLU A 92 -30.05 -1.45 -31.21
N ASP A 93 -30.09 -0.76 -32.36
CA ASP A 93 -29.02 0.17 -32.78
C ASP A 93 -29.03 1.51 -32.01
N ASP A 94 -30.16 1.86 -31.39
CA ASP A 94 -30.31 3.10 -30.60
C ASP A 94 -29.91 2.93 -29.12
N VAL A 95 -29.78 1.69 -28.62
CA VAL A 95 -29.69 1.39 -27.18
C VAL A 95 -28.54 0.41 -26.89
N ALA A 96 -27.36 0.93 -26.54
CA ALA A 96 -26.18 0.13 -26.23
C ALA A 96 -26.05 -0.14 -24.72
N TYR A 97 -26.02 -1.42 -24.31
CA TYR A 97 -25.61 -1.79 -22.95
C TYR A 97 -24.14 -1.41 -22.71
N HIS A 98 -23.84 -0.78 -21.58
CA HIS A 98 -22.51 -0.28 -21.23
C HIS A 98 -21.85 -1.09 -20.11
N SER A 99 -22.52 -1.20 -18.96
CA SER A 99 -22.01 -1.88 -17.76
C SER A 99 -23.17 -2.39 -16.90
N GLY A 100 -22.88 -3.15 -15.86
CA GLY A 100 -23.89 -3.60 -14.90
C GLY A 100 -23.36 -4.57 -13.87
N PHE A 101 -24.00 -4.61 -12.70
CA PHE A 101 -23.61 -5.45 -11.57
C PHE A 101 -24.83 -5.99 -10.81
N ALA A 102 -24.65 -7.13 -10.16
CA ALA A 102 -25.57 -7.61 -9.14
C ALA A 102 -25.05 -7.18 -7.76
N GLY A 103 -25.81 -6.35 -7.06
CA GLY A 103 -25.65 -6.10 -5.62
C GLY A 103 -26.58 -7.01 -4.81
N ASP A 104 -26.54 -6.90 -3.48
CA ASP A 104 -27.19 -7.86 -2.58
C ASP A 104 -28.73 -7.88 -2.66
N VAL A 105 -29.32 -6.76 -3.10
CA VAL A 105 -30.78 -6.54 -3.14
C VAL A 105 -31.29 -6.32 -4.57
N THR A 106 -30.48 -5.66 -5.40
CA THR A 106 -30.84 -5.29 -6.77
C THR A 106 -29.67 -5.44 -7.73
N THR A 107 -29.99 -5.82 -8.97
CA THR A 107 -29.08 -5.88 -10.10
C THR A 107 -29.30 -4.65 -10.98
N HIS A 108 -28.23 -3.92 -11.28
CA HIS A 108 -28.25 -2.66 -12.01
C HIS A 108 -27.61 -2.84 -13.39
N ALA A 109 -28.27 -2.31 -14.43
CA ALA A 109 -27.74 -2.22 -15.79
C ALA A 109 -27.65 -0.75 -16.19
N TYR A 110 -26.53 -0.37 -16.81
CA TYR A 110 -26.27 0.97 -17.34
C TYR A 110 -26.10 0.89 -18.85
N LEU A 111 -26.67 1.86 -19.57
CA LEU A 111 -26.78 1.87 -21.02
C LEU A 111 -26.42 3.27 -21.56
N LYS A 112 -25.76 3.33 -22.72
CA LYS A 112 -25.59 4.57 -23.50
C LYS A 112 -26.60 4.59 -24.65
N GLN A 113 -27.06 5.79 -25.02
CA GLN A 113 -27.72 5.95 -26.31
C GLN A 113 -26.68 5.74 -27.42
N SER A 114 -27.09 5.13 -28.53
CA SER A 114 -26.24 4.93 -29.70
C SER A 114 -26.94 5.32 -31.00
N LEU A 115 -26.19 5.36 -32.10
CA LEU A 115 -26.71 5.38 -33.46
C LEU A 115 -25.67 4.78 -34.40
N ASN A 116 -26.06 3.75 -35.17
CA ASN A 116 -25.17 3.03 -36.11
C ASN A 116 -23.85 2.55 -35.48
N GLY A 117 -23.87 2.19 -34.19
CA GLY A 117 -22.67 1.76 -33.43
C GLY A 117 -21.82 2.88 -32.82
N ILE A 118 -22.12 4.15 -33.07
CA ILE A 118 -21.50 5.29 -32.39
C ILE A 118 -22.32 5.62 -31.14
N ALA A 119 -21.66 5.69 -29.97
CA ALA A 119 -22.31 6.06 -28.71
C ALA A 119 -22.50 7.57 -28.60
N PHE A 120 -23.47 8.01 -27.79
CA PHE A 120 -23.61 9.39 -27.37
C PHE A 120 -22.84 9.60 -26.06
N ALA A 121 -22.01 10.64 -26.00
CA ALA A 121 -21.22 10.98 -24.82
C ALA A 121 -22.14 11.27 -23.62
N ASN A 122 -23.05 12.22 -23.79
CA ASN A 122 -23.87 12.84 -22.75
C ASN A 122 -25.33 12.34 -22.68
N ALA A 123 -25.65 11.15 -23.23
CA ALA A 123 -26.99 10.55 -23.17
C ALA A 123 -26.91 9.09 -22.68
N VAL A 124 -27.36 8.87 -21.44
CA VAL A 124 -27.19 7.62 -20.66
C VAL A 124 -28.50 7.17 -19.99
N ALA A 125 -28.55 5.92 -19.57
CA ALA A 125 -29.70 5.32 -18.89
C ALA A 125 -29.27 4.27 -17.86
N ASN A 126 -30.12 4.04 -16.86
CA ASN A 126 -29.96 2.99 -15.87
C ASN A 126 -31.29 2.25 -15.65
N VAL A 127 -31.22 0.92 -15.45
CA VAL A 127 -32.37 0.05 -15.19
C VAL A 127 -32.01 -0.88 -14.04
N ALA A 128 -32.81 -0.86 -12.97
CA ALA A 128 -32.60 -1.67 -11.77
C ALA A 128 -33.64 -2.78 -11.66
N PHE A 129 -33.18 -3.98 -11.36
CA PHE A 129 -33.96 -5.22 -11.23
C PHE A 129 -33.88 -5.75 -9.80
N ASN A 130 -34.96 -6.31 -9.26
CA ASN A 130 -34.93 -7.05 -7.99
C ASN A 130 -34.62 -8.56 -8.18
N SER A 131 -34.49 -9.29 -7.08
CA SER A 131 -34.25 -10.75 -7.05
C SER A 131 -35.31 -11.60 -7.76
N ASP A 132 -36.45 -11.01 -8.10
CA ASP A 132 -37.58 -11.64 -8.81
C ASP A 132 -37.45 -11.53 -10.34
N ASP A 133 -36.34 -10.95 -10.85
CA ASP A 133 -36.15 -10.53 -12.25
C ASP A 133 -37.28 -9.59 -12.73
N LYS A 134 -37.55 -8.53 -11.95
CA LYS A 134 -38.49 -7.46 -12.28
C LYS A 134 -37.83 -6.11 -12.17
N VAL A 135 -38.17 -5.20 -13.09
CA VAL A 135 -37.66 -3.82 -13.07
C VAL A 135 -38.35 -3.04 -11.95
N VAL A 136 -37.55 -2.51 -11.03
CA VAL A 136 -37.99 -1.71 -9.86
C VAL A 136 -37.74 -0.21 -10.04
N ALA A 137 -36.77 0.18 -10.86
CA ALA A 137 -36.54 1.57 -11.25
C ALA A 137 -35.94 1.66 -12.66
N ALA A 138 -36.18 2.76 -13.35
CA ALA A 138 -35.50 3.09 -14.60
C ALA A 138 -35.33 4.61 -14.75
N GLY A 139 -34.13 5.04 -15.15
CA GLY A 139 -33.78 6.43 -15.45
C GLY A 139 -33.12 6.55 -16.82
N ASN A 140 -33.31 7.69 -17.51
CA ASN A 140 -32.58 8.01 -18.75
C ASN A 140 -32.54 9.50 -19.08
N THR A 141 -31.49 9.90 -19.80
CA THR A 141 -31.34 11.20 -20.48
C THR A 141 -31.40 11.02 -22.01
N PHE A 142 -32.03 9.93 -22.50
CA PHE A 142 -32.10 9.61 -23.93
C PHE A 142 -32.99 10.61 -24.67
N ILE A 143 -32.52 11.08 -25.83
CA ILE A 143 -33.17 12.16 -26.58
C ILE A 143 -33.04 11.94 -28.09
N ARG A 144 -34.09 12.27 -28.84
CA ARG A 144 -34.03 12.31 -30.32
C ARG A 144 -33.57 13.71 -30.77
N PRO A 145 -32.38 13.86 -31.37
CA PRO A 145 -31.93 15.15 -31.89
C PRO A 145 -32.74 15.59 -33.10
N LYS A 146 -32.95 16.90 -33.24
CA LYS A 146 -33.59 17.53 -34.41
C LYS A 146 -32.76 17.35 -35.69
N SER A 147 -31.45 17.24 -35.53
CA SER A 147 -30.47 16.92 -36.56
C SER A 147 -29.23 16.28 -35.94
N ILE A 148 -28.54 15.43 -36.70
CA ILE A 148 -27.35 14.68 -36.28
C ILE A 148 -26.27 14.89 -37.33
N ALA A 149 -25.02 15.06 -36.90
CA ALA A 149 -23.86 15.19 -37.78
C ALA A 149 -23.50 13.88 -38.52
N SER A 150 -22.67 13.99 -39.56
CA SER A 150 -22.11 12.85 -40.28
C SER A 150 -21.32 11.95 -39.31
N ALA A 151 -21.43 10.63 -39.45
CA ALA A 151 -20.60 9.68 -38.73
C ALA A 151 -19.13 9.67 -39.20
N ASN A 152 -18.88 10.14 -40.44
CA ASN A 152 -17.54 10.24 -41.00
C ASN A 152 -16.91 11.59 -40.62
N ALA A 153 -16.05 11.60 -39.60
CA ALA A 153 -15.28 12.78 -39.19
C ALA A 153 -14.48 13.39 -40.37
N THR A 154 -14.30 14.72 -40.34
CA THR A 154 -13.51 15.46 -41.35
C THR A 154 -12.32 16.21 -40.76
N VAL A 155 -12.21 16.25 -39.43
CA VAL A 155 -11.08 16.75 -38.65
C VAL A 155 -10.29 15.54 -38.15
N SER A 156 -8.95 15.57 -38.24
CA SER A 156 -8.12 14.46 -37.72
C SER A 156 -8.14 14.41 -36.18
N PHE A 157 -7.71 13.29 -35.59
CA PHE A 157 -7.59 13.22 -34.13
C PHE A 157 -6.47 14.15 -33.64
N GLU A 158 -5.41 14.26 -34.43
CA GLU A 158 -4.25 15.11 -34.19
C GLU A 158 -4.61 16.61 -34.20
N ASP A 159 -5.47 17.05 -35.13
CA ASP A 159 -5.99 18.42 -35.17
C ASP A 159 -6.88 18.74 -33.95
N ALA A 160 -7.63 17.75 -33.46
CA ALA A 160 -8.51 17.86 -32.30
C ALA A 160 -7.73 17.88 -30.98
N VAL A 161 -6.67 17.06 -30.86
CA VAL A 161 -5.70 17.12 -29.76
C VAL A 161 -5.09 18.53 -29.67
N ALA A 162 -4.56 19.06 -30.77
CA ALA A 162 -3.94 20.39 -30.78
C ALA A 162 -4.92 21.50 -30.32
N THR A 163 -6.19 21.43 -30.73
CA THR A 163 -7.24 22.36 -30.31
C THR A 163 -7.54 22.26 -28.81
N ALA A 164 -7.58 21.05 -28.26
CA ALA A 164 -7.85 20.84 -26.84
C ALA A 164 -6.65 21.25 -25.96
N GLU A 165 -5.42 20.96 -26.38
CA GLU A 165 -4.19 21.43 -25.73
C GLU A 165 -4.10 22.97 -25.73
N GLU A 166 -4.41 23.62 -26.86
CA GLU A 166 -4.43 25.10 -26.95
C GLU A 166 -5.54 25.72 -26.09
N ALA A 167 -6.73 25.13 -26.05
CA ALA A 167 -7.86 25.65 -25.29
C ALA A 167 -7.69 25.47 -23.77
N LEU A 168 -7.12 24.34 -23.33
CA LEU A 168 -7.09 23.95 -21.91
C LEU A 168 -5.72 24.16 -21.24
N GLY A 169 -4.65 24.30 -22.01
CA GLY A 169 -3.31 24.63 -21.49
C GLY A 169 -2.52 23.44 -20.92
N GLY A 170 -3.00 22.21 -21.10
CA GLY A 170 -2.28 20.97 -20.77
C GLY A 170 -1.88 20.17 -22.00
N THR A 171 -1.38 18.95 -21.78
CA THR A 171 -0.98 17.98 -22.82
C THR A 171 -1.93 16.79 -22.88
N TYR A 172 -2.20 16.25 -24.06
CA TYR A 172 -2.97 15.02 -24.23
C TYR A 172 -2.29 13.83 -23.53
N ASN A 173 -3.02 13.16 -22.63
CA ASN A 173 -2.45 12.16 -21.72
C ASN A 173 -2.26 10.76 -22.34
N SER A 174 -2.43 10.62 -23.66
CA SER A 174 -2.41 9.34 -24.39
C SER A 174 -3.51 8.32 -24.06
N HIS A 175 -4.56 8.70 -23.31
CA HIS A 175 -5.70 7.82 -23.07
C HIS A 175 -6.47 7.56 -24.38
N THR A 176 -6.51 6.30 -24.80
CA THR A 176 -7.23 5.90 -26.02
C THR A 176 -8.71 6.26 -25.90
N THR A 177 -9.21 6.98 -26.88
CA THR A 177 -10.56 7.54 -26.94
C THR A 177 -11.07 7.47 -28.39
N GLY A 178 -12.33 7.83 -28.62
CA GLY A 178 -12.99 7.62 -29.90
C GLY A 178 -13.98 8.72 -30.28
N LEU A 179 -14.65 8.51 -31.40
CA LEU A 179 -15.72 9.36 -31.87
C LEU A 179 -17.03 9.03 -31.13
N GLU A 180 -17.63 10.04 -30.51
CA GLU A 180 -18.96 9.97 -29.89
C GLU A 180 -19.87 11.07 -30.45
N TYR A 181 -21.19 10.95 -30.25
CA TYR A 181 -22.15 12.03 -30.51
C TYR A 181 -22.38 12.85 -29.24
N PHE A 182 -22.29 14.18 -29.32
CA PHE A 182 -22.59 15.10 -28.22
C PHE A 182 -23.86 15.91 -28.52
N VAL A 183 -24.87 15.83 -27.65
CA VAL A 183 -26.12 16.60 -27.77
C VAL A 183 -25.93 17.99 -27.16
N LYS A 184 -26.36 19.05 -27.85
CA LYS A 184 -26.32 20.44 -27.37
C LYS A 184 -27.70 20.94 -26.89
N GLU A 185 -27.75 22.05 -26.15
CA GLU A 185 -28.99 22.68 -25.64
C GLU A 185 -30.05 22.90 -26.76
N ASP A 186 -29.61 23.22 -27.99
CA ASP A 186 -30.51 23.36 -29.14
C ASP A 186 -31.17 22.04 -29.61
N ASN A 187 -30.90 20.92 -28.95
CA ASN A 187 -31.26 19.55 -29.32
C ASN A 187 -30.81 19.20 -30.75
N THR A 188 -29.56 19.50 -31.07
CA THR A 188 -28.84 18.92 -32.22
C THR A 188 -27.63 18.14 -31.71
N ALA A 189 -27.25 17.07 -32.41
CA ALA A 189 -26.09 16.26 -32.07
C ALA A 189 -24.93 16.51 -33.04
N VAL A 190 -23.77 16.86 -32.50
CA VAL A 190 -22.50 16.95 -33.25
C VAL A 190 -21.67 15.69 -33.02
N LEU A 191 -20.85 15.30 -33.99
CA LEU A 191 -19.84 14.27 -33.78
C LEU A 191 -18.64 14.94 -33.11
N VAL A 192 -18.10 14.33 -32.05
CA VAL A 192 -16.93 14.82 -31.32
C VAL A 192 -15.83 13.78 -31.25
N HIS A 193 -14.58 14.23 -31.31
CA HIS A 193 -13.47 13.51 -30.71
C HIS A 193 -13.54 13.75 -29.20
N THR A 194 -13.85 12.72 -28.43
CA THR A 194 -13.58 12.71 -26.99
C THR A 194 -12.08 12.49 -26.81
N LEU A 195 -11.38 13.22 -25.92
CA LEU A 195 -9.96 13.00 -25.58
C LEU A 195 -9.62 13.63 -24.22
N GLN A 196 -8.56 13.18 -23.55
CA GLN A 196 -8.19 13.69 -22.22
C GLN A 196 -6.92 14.57 -22.23
N VAL A 197 -7.01 15.79 -21.68
CA VAL A 197 -5.91 16.78 -21.62
C VAL A 197 -5.54 17.07 -20.18
N ARG A 198 -4.24 16.95 -19.86
CA ARG A 198 -3.71 17.09 -18.51
C ARG A 198 -2.57 18.09 -18.44
N ASN A 199 -2.70 19.09 -17.57
CA ASN A 199 -1.60 19.99 -17.23
C ASN A 199 -0.87 19.46 -15.98
N LYS A 200 0.43 19.27 -16.10
CA LYS A 200 1.29 18.82 -15.00
C LYS A 200 1.76 19.96 -14.08
N GLU A 201 1.62 21.21 -14.51
CA GLU A 201 2.07 22.39 -13.76
C GLU A 201 1.04 22.89 -12.74
N ASP A 202 -0.26 22.88 -13.07
CA ASP A 202 -1.34 23.34 -12.19
C ASP A 202 -2.21 22.24 -11.58
N GLY A 203 -2.07 21.00 -12.05
CA GLY A 203 -2.82 19.86 -11.54
C GLY A 203 -4.24 19.72 -12.09
N SER A 204 -4.55 20.27 -13.27
CA SER A 204 -5.81 19.99 -13.98
C SER A 204 -5.71 18.81 -14.97
N TRP A 205 -6.77 18.02 -15.12
CA TRP A 205 -6.83 16.90 -16.09
C TRP A 205 -8.25 16.72 -16.62
N TYR A 206 -8.57 17.39 -17.72
CA TYR A 206 -9.90 17.39 -18.32
C TYR A 206 -10.16 16.15 -19.20
N ASN A 207 -11.42 15.68 -19.23
CA ASN A 207 -11.99 15.10 -20.45
C ASN A 207 -12.39 16.28 -21.37
N ALA A 208 -12.24 16.16 -22.68
CA ALA A 208 -12.52 17.23 -23.64
C ALA A 208 -13.26 16.68 -24.87
N TYR A 209 -14.26 17.41 -25.34
CA TYR A 209 -15.10 17.01 -26.48
C TYR A 209 -14.96 18.02 -27.61
N VAL A 210 -14.27 17.67 -28.71
CA VAL A 210 -13.96 18.59 -29.83
C VAL A 210 -14.75 18.21 -31.08
N ASP A 211 -15.46 19.16 -31.70
CA ASP A 211 -16.29 18.97 -32.90
C ASP A 211 -15.46 18.40 -34.07
N ALA A 212 -15.75 17.15 -34.45
CA ALA A 212 -15.01 16.36 -35.45
C ALA A 212 -15.26 16.81 -36.91
N HIS A 213 -15.97 17.93 -37.12
CA HIS A 213 -16.14 18.59 -38.40
C HIS A 213 -15.59 20.02 -38.45
N LYS A 214 -15.63 20.75 -37.34
CA LYS A 214 -15.22 22.15 -37.29
C LYS A 214 -13.88 22.41 -36.59
N ASN A 215 -13.44 21.49 -35.74
CA ASN A 215 -12.33 21.65 -34.81
C ASN A 215 -12.59 22.75 -33.76
N GLU A 216 -13.75 22.69 -33.11
CA GLU A 216 -14.18 23.61 -32.03
C GLU A 216 -14.38 22.82 -30.72
N LEU A 217 -13.88 23.30 -29.58
CA LEU A 217 -14.13 22.67 -28.27
C LEU A 217 -15.60 22.87 -27.83
N VAL A 218 -16.29 21.78 -27.49
CA VAL A 218 -17.73 21.74 -27.18
C VAL A 218 -18.04 21.63 -25.67
N SER A 219 -17.26 20.86 -24.90
CA SER A 219 -17.46 20.63 -23.43
C SER A 219 -16.26 19.97 -22.72
N VAL A 220 -16.26 19.84 -21.37
CA VAL A 220 -15.16 19.26 -20.53
C VAL A 220 -15.50 18.62 -19.13
N THR A 221 -14.55 17.85 -18.50
CA THR A 221 -14.52 17.22 -17.10
C THR A 221 -13.15 17.43 -16.31
N ASP A 222 -12.66 16.74 -15.22
CA ASP A 222 -11.35 17.09 -14.49
C ASP A 222 -10.69 16.09 -13.41
N TYR A 223 -9.36 15.70 -13.37
CA TYR A 223 -8.82 14.41 -12.71
C TYR A 223 -7.28 14.06 -12.24
N VAL A 224 -6.34 14.80 -11.54
CA VAL A 224 -4.78 14.61 -11.55
C VAL A 224 -3.89 13.67 -10.55
N ALA A 225 -2.57 13.33 -10.84
CA ALA A 225 -1.32 12.99 -9.94
C ALA A 225 -0.09 12.08 -10.50
N GLU A 226 1.22 12.02 -9.97
CA GLU A 226 2.52 11.40 -10.59
C GLU A 226 3.77 10.83 -9.72
N ALA A 227 4.87 10.27 -10.37
CA ALA A 227 6.12 9.43 -9.99
C ALA A 227 7.65 10.00 -9.93
N THR A 228 8.73 9.44 -9.22
CA THR A 228 10.28 9.69 -9.22
C THR A 228 11.16 9.14 -7.98
N PHE A 229 12.50 9.41 -7.73
CA PHE A 229 13.45 8.96 -6.60
C PHE A 229 14.81 9.77 -6.31
N ARG A 230 15.62 9.58 -5.21
CA ARG A 230 17.09 10.03 -5.02
C ARG A 230 17.98 9.13 -4.10
N ALA A 231 19.25 8.81 -4.49
CA ALA A 231 20.24 8.12 -3.64
C ALA A 231 21.73 8.32 -4.05
N LEU A 232 22.70 7.68 -3.36
CA LEU A 232 24.03 7.34 -3.92
C LEU A 232 23.88 6.10 -4.84
N PRO A 233 24.25 6.15 -6.12
CA PRO A 233 24.30 4.97 -6.99
C PRO A 233 25.24 3.88 -6.43
N ILE A 234 24.92 2.60 -6.70
CA ILE A 234 25.57 1.44 -6.08
C ILE A 234 27.09 1.39 -6.33
N GLN A 235 27.54 1.84 -7.50
CA GLN A 235 28.92 1.85 -7.96
C GLN A 235 29.79 2.99 -7.42
N LYS A 236 29.29 3.77 -6.44
CA LYS A 236 30.03 4.81 -5.71
C LYS A 236 30.26 4.38 -4.28
N LYS A 237 31.38 4.74 -3.68
CA LYS A 237 31.73 4.23 -2.35
C LYS A 237 31.03 4.93 -1.19
N ASN A 238 31.04 6.25 -1.20
CA ASN A 238 30.77 7.07 -0.01
C ASN A 238 30.23 8.48 -0.39
N PRO A 239 29.77 9.29 0.58
CA PRO A 239 29.11 10.57 0.31
C PRO A 239 29.99 11.61 -0.39
N GLY A 240 31.32 11.44 -0.40
CA GLY A 240 32.24 12.29 -1.17
C GLY A 240 32.09 12.19 -2.69
N GLU A 241 31.40 11.18 -3.20
CA GLU A 241 31.25 10.89 -4.64
C GLU A 241 29.86 11.32 -5.20
N GLY A 242 28.97 11.80 -4.34
CA GLY A 242 27.77 12.58 -4.69
C GLY A 242 26.48 11.79 -4.96
N PHE A 243 25.36 12.34 -4.49
CA PHE A 243 24.01 11.78 -4.60
C PHE A 243 23.28 12.26 -5.87
N GLU A 244 22.44 11.42 -6.46
CA GLU A 244 21.74 11.63 -7.73
C GLU A 244 20.23 11.39 -7.59
N LEU A 245 19.41 12.23 -8.25
CA LEU A 245 17.96 12.05 -8.38
C LEU A 245 17.73 11.04 -9.53
N LEU A 246 17.06 9.93 -9.24
CA LEU A 246 16.85 8.81 -10.13
C LEU A 246 15.33 8.69 -10.35
N VAL A 247 14.84 8.49 -11.56
CA VAL A 247 13.39 8.26 -11.79
C VAL A 247 13.18 6.76 -11.94
N ASP A 248 12.14 6.22 -11.29
CA ASP A 248 11.67 4.84 -11.36
C ASP A 248 12.79 3.78 -11.49
N PRO A 249 13.69 3.66 -10.49
CA PRO A 249 15.00 2.99 -10.61
C PRO A 249 14.97 1.44 -10.54
N GLU A 250 13.81 0.82 -10.72
CA GLU A 250 13.44 -0.53 -10.27
C GLU A 250 13.40 -1.58 -11.41
N ASP A 251 13.97 -2.79 -11.21
CA ASP A 251 13.92 -3.86 -12.23
C ASP A 251 12.62 -4.66 -12.13
N LEU A 252 11.64 -4.28 -12.95
CA LEU A 252 10.30 -4.89 -13.02
C LEU A 252 10.25 -6.36 -13.53
N GLU A 253 11.37 -7.08 -13.49
CA GLU A 253 11.44 -8.55 -13.64
C GLU A 253 11.80 -9.25 -12.32
N SER A 254 12.71 -8.63 -11.54
CA SER A 254 13.10 -9.09 -10.20
C SER A 254 12.14 -8.59 -9.12
N SER A 255 11.67 -7.35 -9.27
CA SER A 255 10.72 -6.65 -8.39
C SER A 255 9.49 -6.22 -9.24
N PRO A 256 8.56 -7.13 -9.64
CA PRO A 256 7.74 -7.00 -10.85
C PRO A 256 6.66 -5.91 -10.91
N ASN A 257 6.67 -5.01 -9.95
CA ASN A 257 5.63 -4.03 -9.61
C ASN A 257 6.22 -2.93 -8.68
N GLY A 258 7.56 -2.86 -8.63
CA GLY A 258 8.36 -1.81 -8.02
C GLY A 258 9.23 -2.23 -6.84
N TRP A 259 10.06 -1.31 -6.34
CA TRP A 259 10.79 -1.45 -5.07
C TRP A 259 9.95 -1.05 -3.89
N ASN A 260 8.98 -0.15 -4.08
CA ASN A 260 8.01 0.24 -3.07
C ASN A 260 6.92 -0.85 -2.93
N PHE A 261 7.33 -2.07 -2.58
CA PHE A 261 6.61 -3.31 -2.86
C PHE A 261 6.69 -4.42 -1.72
N ASP A 262 6.50 -4.19 -0.40
CA ASP A 262 6.80 -5.09 0.80
C ASP A 262 5.96 -6.40 1.06
N GLY A 263 5.48 -7.14 0.06
CA GLY A 263 4.68 -8.39 0.13
C GLY A 263 3.15 -8.43 -0.16
N GLN A 264 2.29 -7.52 0.32
CA GLN A 264 0.85 -7.41 -0.08
C GLN A 264 0.36 -5.97 -0.47
N GLN A 265 0.81 -4.93 0.22
CA GLN A 265 0.31 -3.54 0.21
C GLN A 265 1.17 -2.29 -0.36
N ASN A 266 1.32 -1.86 -1.66
CA ASN A 266 2.44 -0.88 -2.10
C ASN A 266 2.60 0.45 -1.37
N THR A 267 3.85 0.90 -1.43
CA THR A 267 4.47 1.86 -0.55
C THR A 267 4.75 3.22 -1.13
N THR A 268 4.88 4.09 -0.15
CA THR A 268 5.45 5.42 -0.22
C THR A 268 6.56 5.50 0.82
N THR A 269 7.29 4.38 0.91
CA THR A 269 8.18 4.08 2.00
C THR A 269 9.54 3.63 1.52
N THR A 270 10.54 3.77 2.39
CA THR A 270 11.68 2.85 2.44
C THR A 270 11.27 1.45 2.93
N SER A 271 10.31 0.84 2.23
CA SER A 271 9.71 -0.48 2.49
C SER A 271 9.34 -1.10 1.14
N GLY A 272 9.72 -2.36 0.95
CA GLY A 272 9.74 -3.08 -0.32
C GLY A 272 9.91 -4.59 -0.13
N ASN A 273 9.55 -5.41 -1.14
CA ASN A 273 9.41 -6.88 -1.00
C ASN A 273 10.66 -7.54 -0.46
N ASN A 274 11.76 -6.83 -0.69
CA ASN A 274 13.12 -7.22 -0.49
C ASN A 274 13.65 -6.65 0.83
N VAL A 275 13.17 -5.46 1.25
CA VAL A 275 13.82 -4.57 2.24
C VAL A 275 12.84 -3.59 2.90
N ILE A 276 12.94 -3.40 4.22
CA ILE A 276 12.34 -2.30 4.99
C ILE A 276 13.45 -1.54 5.74
N SER A 277 13.75 -0.30 5.36
CA SER A 277 14.92 0.49 5.83
C SER A 277 14.53 1.68 6.73
N PHE A 278 14.61 1.49 8.06
CA PHE A 278 14.22 2.40 9.16
C PHE A 278 15.42 2.89 9.98
N GLN A 279 15.25 3.87 10.87
CA GLN A 279 16.14 4.11 12.01
C GLN A 279 15.46 3.67 13.29
N GLY A 280 15.86 2.53 13.85
CA GLY A 280 15.36 1.90 15.08
C GLY A 280 13.90 1.45 14.99
N ARG A 281 13.05 2.40 14.63
CA ARG A 281 11.60 2.36 14.59
C ARG A 281 11.05 3.24 13.40
N THR A 282 11.63 4.40 13.04
CA THR A 282 11.07 5.34 12.01
C THR A 282 11.61 5.14 10.59
N LEU A 283 10.78 5.22 9.53
CA LEU A 283 11.23 5.07 8.11
C LEU A 283 11.58 6.41 7.40
N SER A 284 12.00 6.40 6.13
CA SER A 284 12.32 7.63 5.36
C SER A 284 11.36 8.00 4.26
N ARG A 285 10.68 9.13 4.41
CA ARG A 285 9.93 9.72 3.31
C ARG A 285 10.95 10.51 2.54
N GLU A 286 11.02 10.46 1.21
CA GLU A 286 9.97 10.86 0.28
C GLU A 286 9.48 12.30 0.46
N THR A 287 9.62 13.09 -0.62
CA THR A 287 9.44 14.55 -0.65
C THR A 287 8.39 15.05 -1.63
N ALA A 288 8.36 14.55 -2.86
CA ALA A 288 7.70 15.16 -4.03
C ALA A 288 6.83 14.10 -4.81
N PRO A 289 6.46 14.14 -6.11
CA PRO A 289 5.55 13.10 -6.67
C PRO A 289 6.31 11.81 -6.99
N GLY A 290 6.14 10.70 -6.26
CA GLY A 290 7.01 9.50 -6.34
C GLY A 290 8.45 9.69 -5.80
N VAL A 291 9.02 10.87 -6.06
CA VAL A 291 10.27 11.45 -5.57
C VAL A 291 10.65 11.19 -4.09
N PHE A 292 11.73 10.42 -3.89
CA PHE A 292 12.52 10.32 -2.64
C PHE A 292 13.74 11.29 -2.57
N ASP A 293 13.57 12.60 -2.81
CA ASP A 293 14.67 13.60 -2.85
C ASP A 293 15.20 13.99 -1.46
N PHE A 294 16.25 13.31 -0.98
CA PHE A 294 16.95 13.67 0.25
C PHE A 294 18.41 14.06 0.02
N THR A 295 18.64 15.37 0.03
CA THR A 295 19.97 15.96 -0.11
C THR A 295 20.70 16.02 1.25
N ILE A 296 21.77 15.24 1.39
CA ILE A 296 22.59 15.15 2.61
C ILE A 296 23.44 16.42 2.85
N ASP A 297 23.64 16.78 4.13
CA ASP A 297 24.63 17.77 4.57
C ASP A 297 25.75 17.07 5.39
N PRO A 298 26.86 16.66 4.76
CA PRO A 298 27.94 15.92 5.42
C PRO A 298 28.76 16.78 6.40
N THR A 299 28.45 18.07 6.57
CA THR A 299 29.11 18.94 7.56
C THR A 299 28.46 18.90 8.95
N ARG A 300 27.23 18.34 9.04
CA ARG A 300 26.42 18.26 10.25
C ARG A 300 26.45 16.85 10.85
N SER A 301 25.91 16.68 12.06
CA SER A 301 25.76 15.34 12.64
C SER A 301 24.90 14.45 11.74
N PRO A 302 25.24 13.17 11.52
CA PRO A 302 24.37 12.23 10.80
C PRO A 302 22.99 12.10 11.44
N GLN A 303 22.86 12.45 12.73
CA GLN A 303 21.63 12.41 13.51
C GLN A 303 20.68 13.61 13.27
N VAL A 304 21.03 14.59 12.41
CA VAL A 304 20.07 15.64 12.01
C VAL A 304 19.10 15.08 10.98
N ALA A 305 17.81 15.40 11.09
CA ALA A 305 16.73 14.76 10.31
C ALA A 305 17.08 14.48 8.85
N VAL A 306 17.47 15.50 8.07
CA VAL A 306 17.80 15.33 6.64
C VAL A 306 18.93 14.33 6.33
N ASN A 307 19.91 14.17 7.24
CA ASN A 307 21.00 13.20 7.08
C ASN A 307 20.54 11.78 7.44
N VAL A 308 19.71 11.63 8.47
CA VAL A 308 19.07 10.35 8.79
C VAL A 308 18.10 9.95 7.69
N ASP A 309 17.38 10.92 7.13
CA ASP A 309 16.39 10.68 6.11
C ASP A 309 17.10 10.26 4.79
N ALA A 310 18.17 10.95 4.39
CA ALA A 310 19.05 10.52 3.30
C ALA A 310 19.65 9.12 3.53
N SER A 311 20.07 8.82 4.76
CA SER A 311 20.60 7.51 5.18
C SER A 311 19.60 6.37 4.98
N ARG A 312 18.39 6.51 5.54
CA ARG A 312 17.33 5.50 5.36
C ARG A 312 16.91 5.34 3.88
N VAL A 313 16.82 6.43 3.09
CA VAL A 313 16.50 6.37 1.64
C VAL A 313 17.60 5.65 0.87
N HIS A 314 18.86 6.04 1.06
CA HIS A 314 19.97 5.42 0.33
C HIS A 314 20.12 3.94 0.71
N ASN A 315 20.02 3.59 2.00
CA ASN A 315 20.06 2.20 2.45
C ASN A 315 18.87 1.38 1.89
N PHE A 316 17.70 2.00 1.67
CA PHE A 316 16.60 1.34 0.97
C PHE A 316 16.89 1.08 -0.51
N TYR A 317 17.32 2.13 -1.22
CA TYR A 317 17.73 2.07 -2.62
C TYR A 317 18.80 0.97 -2.83
N LEU A 318 19.85 0.99 -2.01
CA LEU A 318 21.03 0.15 -2.15
C LEU A 318 20.71 -1.33 -1.94
N LEU A 319 19.87 -1.63 -0.95
CA LEU A 319 19.50 -3.00 -0.61
C LEU A 319 18.45 -3.59 -1.58
N ASN A 320 17.54 -2.78 -2.13
CA ASN A 320 16.69 -3.25 -3.24
C ASN A 320 17.50 -3.45 -4.53
N THR A 321 18.47 -2.56 -4.81
CA THR A 321 19.42 -2.76 -5.92
C THR A 321 20.18 -4.08 -5.75
N MET A 322 20.65 -4.38 -4.53
CA MET A 322 21.31 -5.66 -4.20
C MET A 322 20.38 -6.87 -4.32
N HIS A 323 19.10 -6.75 -3.96
CA HIS A 323 18.12 -7.80 -4.20
C HIS A 323 17.99 -8.10 -5.69
N ASP A 324 17.70 -7.09 -6.52
CA ASP A 324 17.42 -7.30 -7.93
C ASP A 324 18.64 -7.85 -8.66
N ILE A 325 19.85 -7.36 -8.34
CA ILE A 325 21.10 -7.95 -8.84
C ILE A 325 21.22 -9.42 -8.41
N ALA A 326 21.02 -9.75 -7.13
CA ALA A 326 21.12 -11.12 -6.64
C ALA A 326 20.06 -12.04 -7.27
N TYR A 327 18.84 -11.56 -7.47
CA TYR A 327 17.74 -12.25 -8.14
C TYR A 327 18.12 -12.58 -9.59
N ARG A 328 18.64 -11.59 -10.35
CA ARG A 328 19.16 -11.79 -11.72
C ARG A 328 20.31 -12.80 -11.81
N TYR A 329 21.09 -12.96 -10.74
CA TYR A 329 22.14 -13.98 -10.63
C TYR A 329 21.67 -15.29 -9.95
N GLY A 330 20.36 -15.48 -9.78
CA GLY A 330 19.74 -16.76 -9.39
C GLY A 330 19.30 -16.88 -7.94
N PHE A 331 19.50 -15.86 -7.09
CA PHE A 331 18.94 -15.79 -5.73
C PHE A 331 17.46 -15.39 -5.80
N THR A 332 16.67 -16.32 -6.34
CA THR A 332 15.22 -16.25 -6.54
C THR A 332 14.46 -16.89 -5.38
N GLU A 333 13.13 -16.86 -5.41
CA GLU A 333 12.26 -17.38 -4.37
C GLU A 333 12.53 -18.87 -4.09
N LYS A 334 12.75 -19.68 -5.14
CA LYS A 334 13.07 -21.11 -4.99
C LYS A 334 14.47 -21.36 -4.41
N ALA A 335 15.34 -20.34 -4.44
CA ALA A 335 16.67 -20.32 -3.85
C ALA A 335 16.70 -19.62 -2.47
N PHE A 336 15.54 -19.46 -1.85
CA PHE A 336 15.37 -18.97 -0.47
C PHE A 336 15.79 -17.51 -0.26
N ASN A 337 15.49 -16.65 -1.24
CA ASN A 337 15.70 -15.21 -1.11
C ASN A 337 14.75 -14.56 -0.07
N PHE A 338 14.90 -13.25 0.13
CA PHE A 338 14.11 -12.50 1.11
C PHE A 338 12.99 -11.77 0.39
N GLN A 339 11.80 -12.37 0.35
CA GLN A 339 10.61 -11.82 -0.27
C GLN A 339 9.39 -11.95 0.66
N ALA A 340 8.61 -10.88 0.83
CA ALA A 340 7.40 -10.98 1.64
C ALA A 340 6.23 -11.61 0.89
N ASP A 341 6.14 -11.47 -0.43
CA ASP A 341 5.49 -12.46 -1.28
C ASP A 341 6.40 -12.95 -2.40
N ASN A 342 6.32 -14.27 -2.60
CA ASN A 342 7.08 -15.04 -3.56
C ASN A 342 6.28 -15.22 -4.87
N LEU A 343 5.13 -14.55 -5.03
CA LEU A 343 4.34 -14.46 -6.26
C LEU A 343 3.95 -15.84 -6.83
N GLY A 344 3.75 -16.81 -5.95
CA GLY A 344 3.51 -18.22 -6.30
C GLY A 344 4.70 -18.97 -6.93
N LYS A 345 5.87 -18.34 -7.10
CA LYS A 345 7.03 -18.91 -7.80
C LYS A 345 7.72 -20.02 -7.00
N GLY A 346 7.65 -20.02 -5.67
CA GLY A 346 8.19 -21.08 -4.80
C GLY A 346 8.84 -20.54 -3.52
N GLY A 347 9.70 -21.34 -2.87
CA GLY A 347 10.29 -20.97 -1.57
C GLY A 347 9.25 -20.80 -0.47
N ARG A 348 9.51 -19.89 0.48
CA ARG A 348 8.55 -19.47 1.50
C ARG A 348 8.65 -17.95 1.73
N GLY A 349 7.61 -17.22 1.38
CA GLY A 349 7.56 -15.77 1.62
C GLY A 349 7.22 -15.38 3.06
N ASN A 350 6.83 -14.12 3.26
CA ASN A 350 6.83 -13.36 4.51
C ASN A 350 8.24 -13.18 5.11
N ASP A 351 9.26 -12.96 4.27
CA ASP A 351 10.65 -13.03 4.74
C ASP A 351 11.66 -11.98 4.23
N GLN A 352 11.16 -10.86 3.71
CA GLN A 352 11.93 -9.64 3.38
C GLN A 352 12.87 -9.14 4.49
N VAL A 353 13.91 -8.39 4.11
CA VAL A 353 14.92 -7.85 5.03
C VAL A 353 14.42 -6.65 5.83
N LEU A 354 14.68 -6.58 7.12
CA LEU A 354 14.32 -5.47 8.01
C LEU A 354 15.60 -4.72 8.46
N ALA A 355 15.95 -3.62 7.80
CA ALA A 355 17.18 -2.87 7.99
C ALA A 355 17.03 -1.62 8.88
N SER A 356 17.72 -1.58 10.02
CA SER A 356 17.75 -0.45 10.96
C SER A 356 19.05 0.36 10.82
N VAL A 357 19.00 1.53 10.17
CA VAL A 357 20.10 2.50 10.09
C VAL A 357 20.25 3.32 11.37
N GLN A 358 21.47 3.78 11.69
CA GLN A 358 21.79 4.49 12.94
C GLN A 358 21.18 3.85 14.20
N ASP A 359 21.14 2.52 14.27
CA ASP A 359 20.38 1.81 15.31
C ASP A 359 20.97 2.05 16.71
N ALA A 360 20.10 2.36 17.67
CA ALA A 360 20.51 2.78 19.00
C ALA A 360 21.02 1.64 19.92
N SER A 361 21.00 0.38 19.45
CA SER A 361 21.55 -0.76 20.20
C SER A 361 23.09 -0.88 20.12
N GLY A 362 23.74 -0.21 19.15
CA GLY A 362 25.19 -0.31 18.93
C GLY A 362 25.86 0.99 18.47
N THR A 363 27.19 0.95 18.34
CA THR A 363 28.04 1.97 17.69
C THR A 363 29.30 1.30 17.14
N ASN A 364 29.90 1.86 16.09
CA ASN A 364 31.16 1.40 15.48
C ASN A 364 31.12 -0.04 14.92
N ASN A 365 29.96 -0.51 14.44
CA ASN A 365 29.77 -1.84 13.84
C ASN A 365 28.52 -1.81 12.92
N ALA A 366 28.18 -2.94 12.32
CA ALA A 366 26.84 -3.28 11.84
C ALA A 366 26.57 -4.78 12.16
N ASP A 367 25.39 -5.31 11.87
CA ASP A 367 25.14 -6.76 11.84
C ASP A 367 23.90 -7.15 10.99
N PHE A 368 23.83 -8.43 10.60
CA PHE A 368 22.66 -9.05 9.97
C PHE A 368 22.26 -10.36 10.68
N ALA A 369 20.99 -10.49 11.06
CA ALA A 369 20.39 -11.72 11.57
C ALA A 369 19.62 -12.44 10.44
N THR A 370 20.13 -13.60 10.01
CA THR A 370 19.48 -14.43 8.99
C THR A 370 18.74 -15.61 9.61
N PRO A 371 17.41 -15.68 9.49
CA PRO A 371 16.62 -16.84 9.92
C PRO A 371 16.33 -17.79 8.73
N PRO A 372 15.74 -18.97 9.00
CA PRO A 372 15.25 -19.87 7.94
C PRO A 372 14.23 -19.23 6.98
N ASP A 373 14.18 -19.79 5.77
CA ASP A 373 13.20 -19.54 4.68
C ASP A 373 11.75 -19.45 5.23
N GLY A 374 11.09 -18.32 4.97
CA GLY A 374 9.78 -17.96 5.53
C GLY A 374 9.80 -17.15 6.83
N GLN A 375 10.92 -16.52 7.20
CA GLN A 375 11.04 -15.54 8.31
C GLN A 375 12.00 -14.40 7.92
N SER A 376 11.66 -13.15 8.25
CA SER A 376 12.44 -11.96 7.84
C SER A 376 13.89 -11.91 8.32
N GLY A 377 14.83 -11.72 7.38
CA GLY A 377 16.19 -11.27 7.70
C GLY A 377 16.19 -9.88 8.35
N GLN A 378 17.18 -9.54 9.18
CA GLN A 378 17.22 -8.25 9.88
C GLN A 378 18.62 -7.64 9.89
N MET A 379 18.79 -6.45 9.32
CA MET A 379 20.05 -5.72 9.29
C MET A 379 20.04 -4.59 10.33
N ARG A 380 21.19 -4.25 10.93
CA ARG A 380 21.36 -3.10 11.83
C ARG A 380 22.68 -2.39 11.55
N MET A 381 22.62 -1.16 11.04
CA MET A 381 23.77 -0.29 10.79
C MET A 381 23.90 0.69 11.95
N PHE A 382 25.09 0.85 12.53
CA PHE A 382 25.30 1.79 13.64
C PHE A 382 26.07 3.06 13.23
N LEU A 383 26.12 4.03 14.13
CA LEU A 383 26.94 5.23 14.01
C LEU A 383 28.40 4.95 14.43
N PHE A 384 29.35 5.45 13.65
CA PHE A 384 30.80 5.31 13.86
C PHE A 384 31.40 6.59 14.43
N THR A 385 32.14 6.44 15.53
CA THR A 385 32.58 7.55 16.42
C THR A 385 34.07 7.91 16.26
N ALA A 386 34.70 7.47 15.16
CA ALA A 386 36.08 7.82 14.82
C ALA A 386 36.26 9.32 14.50
N THR A 387 35.17 10.01 14.13
CA THR A 387 35.13 11.44 13.80
C THR A 387 34.18 12.22 14.71
N ASN A 388 34.27 13.56 14.68
CA ASN A 388 33.28 14.45 15.29
C ASN A 388 32.88 15.55 14.30
N PRO A 389 31.64 15.57 13.77
CA PRO A 389 30.55 14.63 14.04
C PRO A 389 30.90 13.17 13.69
N PRO A 390 30.19 12.17 14.29
CA PRO A 390 30.31 10.77 13.89
C PRO A 390 29.90 10.57 12.41
N ARG A 391 30.22 9.42 11.84
CA ARG A 391 29.74 8.99 10.51
C ARG A 391 28.67 7.92 10.64
N ASP A 392 27.87 7.76 9.59
CA ASP A 392 26.80 6.76 9.52
C ASP A 392 27.27 5.56 8.70
N GLY A 393 27.10 4.34 9.22
CA GLY A 393 27.41 3.12 8.51
C GLY A 393 26.47 2.82 7.34
N ALA A 394 25.25 3.36 7.37
CA ALA A 394 24.28 3.21 6.28
C ALA A 394 24.49 4.19 5.11
N LEU A 395 25.68 4.82 5.03
CA LEU A 395 26.03 5.83 4.02
C LEU A 395 27.40 5.58 3.34
N GLU A 396 28.07 4.48 3.65
CA GLU A 396 29.21 3.96 2.89
C GLU A 396 28.76 2.62 2.29
N ASN A 397 28.70 2.50 0.97
CA ASN A 397 27.99 1.41 0.27
C ASN A 397 28.53 0.03 0.67
N ASP A 398 29.83 -0.05 1.00
CA ASP A 398 30.49 -1.31 1.33
C ASP A 398 29.93 -2.01 2.58
N ILE A 399 29.35 -1.26 3.54
CA ILE A 399 28.83 -1.85 4.78
C ILE A 399 27.43 -2.46 4.60
N PRO A 400 26.40 -1.78 4.03
CA PRO A 400 25.11 -2.43 3.76
C PRO A 400 25.21 -3.59 2.76
N VAL A 401 26.11 -3.52 1.77
CA VAL A 401 26.36 -4.62 0.82
C VAL A 401 27.00 -5.82 1.53
N HIS A 402 27.94 -5.60 2.46
CA HIS A 402 28.47 -6.64 3.34
C HIS A 402 27.36 -7.31 4.14
N GLU A 403 26.56 -6.53 4.89
CA GLU A 403 25.51 -7.08 5.74
C GLU A 403 24.42 -7.82 4.95
N PHE A 404 24.03 -7.35 3.76
CA PHE A 404 23.06 -8.07 2.91
C PHE A 404 23.61 -9.42 2.42
N THR A 405 24.92 -9.51 2.22
CA THR A 405 25.59 -10.73 1.76
C THR A 405 25.67 -11.82 2.84
N HIS A 406 25.71 -11.44 4.14
CA HIS A 406 25.43 -12.37 5.25
C HIS A 406 24.03 -12.98 5.17
N GLY A 407 23.06 -12.23 4.64
CA GLY A 407 21.74 -12.73 4.27
C GLY A 407 21.81 -13.83 3.20
N ILE A 408 22.33 -13.48 2.01
CA ILE A 408 22.44 -14.37 0.84
C ILE A 408 23.16 -15.68 1.20
N THR A 409 24.32 -15.56 1.83
CA THR A 409 25.20 -16.70 2.15
C THR A 409 24.57 -17.67 3.16
N ASN A 410 23.89 -17.17 4.21
CA ASN A 410 23.20 -18.02 5.20
C ASN A 410 21.94 -18.69 4.62
N ARG A 411 21.25 -18.08 3.66
CA ARG A 411 20.08 -18.68 3.01
C ARG A 411 20.44 -19.79 2.03
N LEU A 412 21.42 -19.56 1.15
CA LEU A 412 21.87 -20.56 0.18
C LEU A 412 22.58 -21.75 0.86
N THR A 413 23.40 -21.51 1.88
CA THR A 413 24.23 -22.54 2.52
C THR A 413 23.37 -23.51 3.35
N GLY A 414 23.14 -24.71 2.80
CA GLY A 414 22.29 -25.73 3.43
C GLY A 414 20.79 -25.49 3.26
N GLY A 415 20.39 -24.68 2.27
CA GLY A 415 19.05 -24.68 1.67
C GLY A 415 17.94 -24.16 2.57
N GLY A 416 17.92 -22.85 2.80
CA GLY A 416 16.85 -22.17 3.53
C GLY A 416 16.84 -22.47 5.04
N THR A 417 17.88 -23.11 5.58
CA THR A 417 17.93 -23.50 7.00
C THR A 417 18.64 -22.50 7.93
N ALA A 418 19.44 -21.58 7.38
CA ALA A 418 20.20 -20.53 8.10
C ALA A 418 21.10 -21.00 9.28
N ALA A 419 21.27 -22.30 9.43
CA ALA A 419 21.96 -22.92 10.56
C ALA A 419 23.40 -23.37 10.22
N CYS A 420 23.92 -23.02 9.04
CA CYS A 420 25.14 -23.64 8.50
C CYS A 420 26.42 -22.80 8.65
N LEU A 421 26.34 -21.46 8.67
CA LEU A 421 27.50 -20.58 8.88
C LEU A 421 27.67 -20.20 10.37
N GLN A 422 27.45 -21.19 11.26
CA GLN A 422 27.35 -20.97 12.70
C GLN A 422 28.60 -21.38 13.50
N SER A 423 29.60 -21.99 12.86
CA SER A 423 30.94 -22.21 13.42
C SER A 423 31.91 -21.10 13.01
N VAL A 424 33.03 -20.92 13.72
CA VAL A 424 33.93 -19.76 13.54
C VAL A 424 34.56 -19.66 12.13
N GLU A 425 34.99 -20.77 11.53
CA GLU A 425 35.58 -20.77 10.18
C GLU A 425 34.50 -20.53 9.10
N ALA A 426 33.34 -21.18 9.23
CA ALA A 426 32.22 -20.97 8.32
C ALA A 426 31.65 -19.53 8.42
N GLY A 427 31.60 -18.96 9.62
CA GLY A 427 31.27 -17.55 9.84
C GLY A 427 32.34 -16.62 9.27
N GLY A 428 33.63 -16.94 9.42
CA GLY A 428 34.74 -16.20 8.82
C GLY A 428 34.73 -16.20 7.28
N LEU A 429 34.25 -17.28 6.65
CA LEU A 429 33.95 -17.29 5.22
C LEU A 429 32.75 -16.38 4.89
N GLY A 430 31.72 -16.34 5.75
CA GLY A 430 30.61 -15.38 5.67
C GLY A 430 31.09 -13.92 5.62
N GLU A 431 31.97 -13.52 6.53
CA GLU A 431 32.61 -12.19 6.51
C GLU A 431 33.40 -11.96 5.21
N GLY A 432 34.15 -12.96 4.75
CA GLY A 432 35.01 -12.86 3.56
C GLY A 432 34.24 -12.76 2.23
N TRP A 433 33.12 -13.49 2.08
CA TRP A 433 32.24 -13.33 0.92
C TRP A 433 31.55 -11.96 0.90
N SER A 434 31.25 -11.43 2.08
CA SER A 434 30.56 -10.16 2.24
C SER A 434 31.44 -8.96 1.90
N ASP A 435 32.72 -8.96 2.31
CA ASP A 435 33.72 -7.98 1.85
C ASP A 435 33.96 -8.06 0.33
N ALA A 436 33.98 -9.28 -0.24
CA ALA A 436 34.23 -9.48 -1.67
C ALA A 436 33.06 -9.03 -2.56
N MET A 437 31.82 -9.10 -2.07
CA MET A 437 30.65 -8.56 -2.79
C MET A 437 30.72 -7.02 -2.86
N ALA A 438 31.12 -6.37 -1.76
CA ALA A 438 31.30 -4.92 -1.71
C ALA A 438 32.38 -4.45 -2.70
N GLU A 439 33.55 -5.10 -2.73
CA GLU A 439 34.62 -4.81 -3.70
C GLU A 439 34.12 -4.90 -5.15
N TRP A 440 33.32 -5.93 -5.46
CA TRP A 440 32.76 -6.12 -6.79
C TRP A 440 31.77 -5.02 -7.19
N THR A 441 30.86 -4.61 -6.29
CA THR A 441 29.84 -3.58 -6.59
C THR A 441 30.41 -2.21 -6.99
N GLU A 442 31.60 -1.87 -6.49
CA GLU A 442 32.28 -0.60 -6.82
C GLU A 442 33.18 -0.67 -8.08
N GLN A 443 33.38 -1.85 -8.68
CA GLN A 443 34.40 -2.04 -9.71
C GLN A 443 33.96 -1.55 -11.12
N THR A 444 33.98 -0.24 -11.34
CA THR A 444 33.56 0.40 -12.62
C THR A 444 34.55 0.26 -13.79
N SER A 445 35.63 -0.52 -13.69
CA SER A 445 36.63 -0.62 -14.76
C SER A 445 37.35 -1.96 -14.84
N ALA A 446 37.90 -2.29 -16.02
CA ALA A 446 38.74 -3.47 -16.24
C ALA A 446 40.13 -3.41 -15.56
N THR A 447 40.50 -2.27 -14.94
CA THR A 447 41.71 -2.17 -14.12
C THR A 447 41.36 -2.38 -12.66
N ILE A 448 41.74 -3.55 -12.13
CA ILE A 448 41.70 -3.86 -10.69
C ILE A 448 42.55 -2.83 -9.93
N LYS A 449 42.05 -2.39 -8.77
CA LYS A 449 42.72 -1.48 -7.83
C LYS A 449 42.74 -2.14 -6.45
N ASP A 450 43.66 -1.73 -5.60
CA ASP A 450 43.61 -2.11 -4.19
C ASP A 450 42.37 -1.50 -3.51
N TYR A 451 41.69 -2.29 -2.69
CA TYR A 451 40.40 -1.97 -2.08
C TYR A 451 40.47 -2.12 -0.55
N ALA A 452 39.70 -1.35 0.20
CA ALA A 452 39.62 -1.50 1.67
C ALA A 452 38.24 -1.09 2.18
N VAL A 453 37.64 -1.91 3.04
CA VAL A 453 36.27 -1.72 3.53
C VAL A 453 36.21 -0.68 4.66
N GLY A 454 35.16 0.15 4.67
CA GLY A 454 34.84 1.09 5.74
C GLY A 454 35.82 2.26 5.90
N GLN A 455 36.44 2.72 4.80
CA GLN A 455 37.45 3.79 4.80
C GLN A 455 36.87 5.14 5.28
N PHE A 456 35.64 5.47 4.89
CA PHE A 456 34.94 6.67 5.32
C PHE A 456 34.54 6.55 6.79
N VAL A 457 33.83 5.51 7.24
CA VAL A 457 33.40 5.41 8.64
C VAL A 457 34.55 5.32 9.65
N SER A 458 35.64 4.64 9.30
CA SER A 458 36.84 4.52 10.15
C SER A 458 37.74 5.75 10.12
N ASN A 459 37.59 6.62 9.11
CA ASN A 459 38.51 7.71 8.79
C ASN A 459 39.97 7.21 8.59
N SER A 460 40.12 6.03 7.99
CA SER A 460 41.39 5.34 7.74
C SER A 460 41.52 4.99 6.26
N ALA A 461 42.65 5.35 5.63
CA ALA A 461 42.94 4.94 4.25
C ALA A 461 43.10 3.41 4.10
N ALA A 462 43.40 2.70 5.20
CA ALA A 462 43.47 1.24 5.24
C ALA A 462 42.13 0.55 5.58
N GLY A 463 41.06 1.32 5.82
CA GLY A 463 39.76 0.79 6.23
C GLY A 463 39.76 0.17 7.63
N ILE A 464 38.84 -0.78 7.85
CA ILE A 464 38.63 -1.51 9.12
C ILE A 464 39.34 -2.88 9.19
N ARG A 465 39.85 -3.39 8.07
CA ARG A 465 40.51 -4.71 7.98
C ARG A 465 42.02 -4.59 8.22
N SER A 466 42.72 -5.71 8.43
CA SER A 466 44.15 -5.72 8.80
C SER A 466 45.10 -5.29 7.68
N ALA A 467 44.66 -5.37 6.43
CA ALA A 467 45.33 -4.86 5.23
C ALA A 467 44.25 -4.60 4.15
N PRO A 468 44.48 -3.69 3.18
CA PRO A 468 43.65 -3.60 1.98
C PRO A 468 43.63 -4.92 1.20
N TYR A 469 42.52 -5.24 0.55
CA TYR A 469 42.47 -6.24 -0.51
C TYR A 469 43.34 -5.78 -1.69
N SER A 470 44.23 -6.66 -2.14
CA SER A 470 45.23 -6.35 -3.18
C SER A 470 45.72 -7.62 -3.83
N THR A 471 46.14 -7.50 -5.09
CA THR A 471 46.89 -8.55 -5.79
C THR A 471 48.40 -8.50 -5.51
N ASP A 472 48.91 -7.40 -4.94
CA ASP A 472 50.29 -7.27 -4.48
C ASP A 472 50.45 -7.80 -3.04
N LYS A 473 51.29 -8.81 -2.90
CA LYS A 473 51.60 -9.45 -1.61
C LYS A 473 52.47 -8.58 -0.69
N ALA A 474 53.00 -7.47 -1.18
CA ALA A 474 53.61 -6.43 -0.37
C ALA A 474 52.56 -5.52 0.30
N VAL A 475 51.36 -5.38 -0.29
CA VAL A 475 50.22 -4.65 0.28
C VAL A 475 49.39 -5.56 1.18
N ASN A 476 49.08 -6.79 0.72
CA ASN A 476 48.37 -7.78 1.53
C ASN A 476 49.15 -9.11 1.65
N PRO A 477 49.81 -9.39 2.79
CA PRO A 477 50.59 -10.60 2.99
C PRO A 477 49.78 -11.79 3.52
N LEU A 478 48.44 -11.68 3.64
CA LEU A 478 47.61 -12.73 4.25
C LEU A 478 47.60 -14.02 3.41
N THR A 479 47.48 -15.15 4.12
CA THR A 479 47.42 -16.49 3.54
C THR A 479 46.50 -17.38 4.38
N PHE A 480 46.11 -18.56 3.88
CA PHE A 480 45.30 -19.52 4.65
C PHE A 480 45.91 -19.86 6.04
N ALA A 481 47.24 -19.95 6.13
CA ALA A 481 47.96 -20.17 7.40
C ALA A 481 47.86 -19.00 8.41
N SER A 482 47.28 -17.87 8.01
CA SER A 482 47.01 -16.71 8.89
C SER A 482 45.69 -16.87 9.66
N ALA A 483 44.75 -17.69 9.16
CA ALA A 483 43.44 -17.86 9.79
C ALA A 483 43.57 -18.46 11.21
N GLY A 484 44.36 -19.53 11.37
CA GLY A 484 44.65 -20.16 12.67
C GLY A 484 45.50 -19.32 13.64
N GLN A 485 45.69 -18.02 13.40
CA GLN A 485 46.38 -17.08 14.29
C GLN A 485 45.49 -15.92 14.76
N LEU A 486 44.25 -15.84 14.29
CA LEU A 486 43.28 -14.79 14.63
C LEU A 486 42.26 -15.32 15.66
N ASN A 487 41.97 -14.54 16.70
CA ASN A 487 40.97 -14.87 17.73
C ASN A 487 39.64 -14.16 17.45
N GLU A 488 38.54 -14.70 17.98
CA GLU A 488 37.16 -14.19 17.75
C GLU A 488 37.00 -12.67 17.93
N VAL A 489 36.30 -12.05 16.98
CA VAL A 489 36.23 -10.59 16.79
C VAL A 489 35.07 -9.92 17.55
N HIS A 490 34.11 -10.67 18.10
CA HIS A 490 32.94 -10.11 18.78
C HIS A 490 32.80 -10.55 20.25
N LYS A 491 32.82 -9.56 21.15
CA LYS A 491 32.46 -9.71 22.57
C LYS A 491 31.34 -8.73 22.94
N SER A 492 30.26 -9.29 23.45
CA SER A 492 29.11 -8.60 24.06
C SER A 492 29.52 -7.44 24.98
N HIS A 493 28.83 -6.30 24.87
CA HIS A 493 29.03 -5.13 25.73
C HIS A 493 27.67 -4.54 26.19
N PRO A 494 27.44 -4.34 27.51
CA PRO A 494 26.20 -3.78 28.04
C PRO A 494 26.17 -2.23 28.14
N ARG A 495 25.02 -1.69 28.56
CA ARG A 495 24.59 -0.29 28.37
C ARG A 495 25.25 0.77 29.30
N ALA A 496 25.41 1.97 28.72
CA ALA A 496 25.29 3.34 29.31
C ALA A 496 26.47 4.05 30.06
N HIS A 497 27.02 5.08 29.38
CA HIS A 497 27.46 6.39 29.90
C HIS A 497 28.73 6.48 30.83
N PRO A 498 29.35 7.68 31.04
CA PRO A 498 30.18 8.34 30.02
C PRO A 498 31.52 8.95 30.51
N HIS A 499 32.47 9.18 29.57
CA HIS A 499 33.47 10.30 29.50
C HIS A 499 34.95 9.94 29.20
N ARG A 500 35.54 10.79 28.32
CA ARG A 500 36.95 11.24 28.22
C ARG A 500 38.08 10.27 27.80
N ARG A 501 38.55 10.51 26.56
CA ARG A 501 39.96 10.68 26.11
C ARG A 501 41.06 9.78 26.71
N SER A 502 41.79 9.08 25.83
CA SER A 502 43.13 9.50 25.31
C SER A 502 43.44 8.66 24.06
N PHE A 503 43.87 9.21 22.92
CA PHE A 503 45.20 9.75 22.61
C PHE A 503 46.36 8.79 22.93
N VAL A 504 47.10 8.42 21.88
CA VAL A 504 48.28 7.54 21.93
C VAL A 504 49.40 8.22 22.72
N ASN A 505 50.03 7.47 23.63
CA ASN A 505 51.33 7.79 24.18
C ASN A 505 52.14 6.51 24.39
N MET A 506 53.27 6.38 23.69
CA MET A 506 54.21 5.28 23.91
C MET A 506 55.02 5.53 25.19
N VAL A 507 54.86 4.69 26.20
CA VAL A 507 55.81 4.57 27.32
C VAL A 507 56.05 3.09 27.60
N ALA A 508 57.32 2.72 27.81
CA ALA A 508 57.79 1.35 27.89
C ALA A 508 57.69 0.73 29.30
N PHE A 509 57.71 -0.61 29.36
CA PHE A 509 58.22 -1.50 30.42
C PHE A 509 58.36 -0.95 31.86
N ASN A 510 57.86 -1.68 32.88
CA ASN A 510 58.65 -2.76 33.51
C ASN A 510 57.90 -3.56 34.61
N LYS A 511 58.50 -4.68 35.06
CA LYS A 511 58.13 -5.58 36.20
C LYS A 511 56.82 -6.37 35.98
N PHE A 512 56.78 -7.70 35.82
CA PHE A 512 57.65 -8.83 36.23
C PHE A 512 57.60 -9.19 37.73
N PHE A 513 57.38 -10.49 38.00
CA PHE A 513 57.15 -11.17 39.30
C PHE A 513 55.85 -10.90 40.08
N THR A 514 54.81 -11.72 39.81
CA THR A 514 53.98 -12.30 40.90
C THR A 514 53.36 -13.67 40.53
N SER A 515 54.11 -14.52 39.81
CA SER A 515 53.59 -15.77 39.22
C SER A 515 54.42 -17.01 39.61
N VAL A 516 54.07 -17.67 40.73
CA VAL A 516 54.61 -19.01 41.09
C VAL A 516 53.56 -19.90 41.77
N PHE A 517 52.81 -19.38 42.75
CA PHE A 517 52.08 -20.24 43.70
C PHE A 517 50.70 -20.76 43.25
N LEU A 518 50.19 -20.35 42.08
CA LEU A 518 48.87 -20.78 41.58
C LEU A 518 48.93 -21.92 40.55
N ALA A 519 50.11 -22.52 40.33
CA ALA A 519 50.37 -23.44 39.20
C ALA A 519 50.18 -24.94 39.51
N ILE A 520 49.83 -25.33 40.74
CA ILE A 520 49.95 -26.74 41.19
C ILE A 520 48.60 -27.43 41.51
N VAL A 521 47.49 -26.69 41.62
CA VAL A 521 46.22 -27.22 42.15
C VAL A 521 45.24 -27.74 41.08
N TYR A 522 45.43 -27.40 39.79
CA TYR A 522 44.50 -27.76 38.70
C TYR A 522 45.02 -28.87 37.77
N ALA A 523 45.51 -29.96 38.36
CA ALA A 523 46.08 -31.11 37.62
C ALA A 523 45.37 -32.45 37.92
N SER A 524 44.04 -32.49 37.77
CA SER A 524 43.26 -33.74 37.67
C SER A 524 42.82 -33.95 36.22
N SER A 525 43.50 -34.84 35.50
CA SER A 525 43.48 -34.88 34.04
C SER A 525 42.26 -35.60 33.43
N SER A 526 41.32 -34.84 32.88
CA SER A 526 40.55 -35.29 31.71
C SER A 526 41.40 -35.03 30.46
N ALA A 527 42.02 -36.08 29.92
CA ALA A 527 42.86 -35.98 28.72
C ALA A 527 42.02 -35.87 27.43
N ALA A 528 41.29 -34.76 27.29
CA ALA A 528 41.05 -34.24 25.96
C ALA A 528 42.42 -33.87 25.39
N ALA A 529 42.83 -34.51 24.29
CA ALA A 529 43.90 -33.95 23.48
C ALA A 529 43.46 -32.54 23.08
N PRO A 530 44.34 -31.52 23.08
CA PRO A 530 44.01 -30.24 22.49
C PRO A 530 43.77 -30.50 21.00
N SER A 531 42.50 -30.59 20.61
CA SER A 531 42.11 -30.68 19.21
C SER A 531 42.77 -29.49 18.51
N PRO A 532 43.42 -29.69 17.35
CA PRO A 532 44.08 -28.58 16.65
C PRO A 532 43.05 -27.45 16.48
N ILE A 533 43.44 -26.22 16.83
CA ILE A 533 42.51 -25.12 17.15
C ILE A 533 41.49 -24.93 16.00
N ASP A 534 41.98 -25.00 14.77
CA ASP A 534 41.30 -25.24 13.48
C ASP A 534 39.99 -26.04 13.57
N SER A 535 39.99 -27.21 14.24
CA SER A 535 38.86 -28.14 14.31
C SER A 535 37.67 -27.68 15.18
N LYS A 536 37.90 -26.86 16.21
CA LYS A 536 36.80 -26.19 16.92
C LYS A 536 36.26 -25.02 16.09
N HIS A 537 37.11 -24.33 15.32
CA HIS A 537 36.65 -23.28 14.42
C HIS A 537 35.71 -23.81 13.34
N THR A 538 35.89 -25.03 12.81
CA THR A 538 34.96 -25.59 11.82
C THR A 538 33.63 -26.10 12.40
N THR A 539 33.50 -26.33 13.72
CA THR A 539 32.32 -27.04 14.30
C THR A 539 31.62 -26.42 15.52
N HIS A 540 32.20 -25.40 16.18
CA HIS A 540 31.66 -24.82 17.44
C HIS A 540 31.46 -23.29 17.40
N ARG A 541 30.58 -22.80 18.29
CA ARG A 541 30.42 -21.38 18.67
C ARG A 541 29.82 -21.25 20.08
N THR A 542 30.24 -20.25 20.86
CA THR A 542 29.61 -19.96 22.17
C THR A 542 28.65 -18.77 22.09
N ARG A 543 27.50 -18.87 22.76
CA ARG A 543 26.49 -17.82 22.91
C ARG A 543 26.33 -17.39 24.37
N GLU A 544 25.90 -16.16 24.60
CA GLU A 544 25.57 -15.59 25.91
C GLU A 544 24.10 -15.13 25.85
N LEU A 545 23.29 -15.59 26.81
CA LEU A 545 21.83 -15.52 26.81
C LEU A 545 21.31 -14.61 27.96
N PRO A 546 20.02 -14.24 27.96
CA PRO A 546 19.41 -13.50 29.07
C PRO A 546 19.74 -14.09 30.44
N GLY A 547 20.02 -13.23 31.42
CA GLY A 547 20.50 -13.65 32.74
C GLY A 547 21.99 -14.06 32.82
N GLY A 548 22.74 -14.04 31.71
CA GLY A 548 24.18 -14.33 31.68
C GLY A 548 24.54 -15.81 31.53
N LEU A 549 23.57 -16.65 31.15
CA LEU A 549 23.81 -18.06 30.80
C LEU A 549 24.69 -18.16 29.54
N LYS A 550 25.71 -19.02 29.57
CA LYS A 550 26.54 -19.32 28.38
C LYS A 550 26.24 -20.72 27.84
N LEU A 551 26.13 -20.83 26.52
CA LEU A 551 25.74 -22.04 25.81
C LEU A 551 26.66 -22.26 24.61
N GLU A 552 27.42 -23.35 24.61
CA GLU A 552 28.25 -23.75 23.46
C GLU A 552 27.38 -24.56 22.48
N THR A 553 27.20 -24.04 21.27
CA THR A 553 26.42 -24.67 20.19
C THR A 553 27.34 -25.42 19.23
N TYR A 554 26.94 -26.63 18.83
CA TYR A 554 27.73 -27.56 18.01
C TYR A 554 27.04 -27.95 16.70
N HIS A 555 27.81 -27.96 15.61
CA HIS A 555 27.41 -28.40 14.28
C HIS A 555 28.41 -29.46 13.78
N PRO A 556 27.96 -30.57 13.16
CA PRO A 556 28.87 -31.58 12.64
C PRO A 556 29.75 -31.10 11.49
N GLU A 557 30.91 -31.74 11.37
CA GLU A 557 31.91 -31.49 10.33
C GLU A 557 31.36 -31.71 8.90
N GLY A 558 31.57 -30.70 8.05
CA GLY A 558 31.11 -30.72 6.65
C GLY A 558 32.05 -31.47 5.72
N ASN A 559 31.48 -32.25 4.81
CA ASN A 559 32.16 -32.92 3.71
C ASN A 559 31.66 -32.33 2.38
N TYR A 560 32.52 -32.15 1.38
CA TYR A 560 32.16 -31.60 0.08
C TYR A 560 33.04 -32.17 -1.06
N VAL A 561 32.46 -32.36 -2.24
CA VAL A 561 33.12 -32.92 -3.44
C VAL A 561 32.51 -32.36 -4.73
N THR A 562 33.34 -32.24 -5.77
CA THR A 562 32.95 -31.81 -7.12
C THR A 562 33.38 -32.82 -8.18
N PHE A 563 32.66 -32.87 -9.31
CA PHE A 563 32.80 -33.90 -10.35
C PHE A 563 33.05 -33.36 -11.77
N GLY A 564 33.35 -32.06 -11.92
CA GLY A 564 33.58 -31.43 -13.23
C GLY A 564 32.34 -31.48 -14.12
N GLU A 565 32.48 -32.04 -15.32
CA GLU A 565 31.39 -32.29 -16.30
C GLU A 565 30.25 -33.21 -15.79
N GLY A 566 30.43 -33.76 -14.58
CA GLY A 566 29.41 -34.48 -13.82
C GLY A 566 29.48 -36.00 -13.98
N VAL A 567 28.96 -36.71 -12.97
CA VAL A 567 28.87 -38.17 -12.93
C VAL A 567 27.41 -38.64 -12.98
N ASP A 568 27.19 -39.80 -13.61
CA ASP A 568 25.89 -40.46 -13.65
C ASP A 568 25.42 -40.85 -12.24
N HIS A 569 24.21 -40.44 -11.85
CA HIS A 569 23.57 -40.97 -10.64
C HIS A 569 23.06 -42.40 -10.86
N PRO A 570 22.87 -43.22 -9.80
CA PRO A 570 22.57 -44.65 -9.93
C PRO A 570 21.28 -44.98 -10.71
N LEU A 571 20.37 -44.01 -10.88
CA LEU A 571 19.07 -44.19 -11.52
C LEU A 571 18.99 -43.63 -12.95
N ARG A 572 20.05 -42.99 -13.48
CA ARG A 572 20.04 -42.23 -14.76
C ARG A 572 19.60 -43.05 -15.98
N LYS A 573 19.69 -44.38 -15.93
CA LYS A 573 19.27 -45.31 -17.01
C LYS A 573 17.83 -45.83 -16.86
N ARG A 574 17.07 -45.36 -15.87
CA ARG A 574 15.70 -45.79 -15.57
C ARG A 574 14.72 -44.67 -15.90
N ALA A 575 13.84 -44.90 -16.88
CA ALA A 575 12.81 -43.94 -17.26
C ALA A 575 11.80 -43.69 -16.12
N GLY A 576 11.30 -42.45 -16.02
CA GLY A 576 10.24 -42.07 -15.08
C GLY A 576 10.68 -41.88 -13.62
N VAL A 577 11.98 -41.79 -13.35
CA VAL A 577 12.52 -41.48 -12.02
C VAL A 577 12.46 -39.97 -11.77
N SER A 578 12.05 -39.56 -10.57
CA SER A 578 12.04 -38.15 -10.17
C SER A 578 13.42 -37.66 -9.71
N PHE A 579 13.70 -36.37 -9.92
CA PHE A 579 14.89 -35.68 -9.39
C PHE A 579 15.12 -35.93 -7.88
N ARG A 580 14.03 -36.03 -7.11
CA ARG A 580 14.01 -36.38 -5.69
C ARG A 580 14.62 -37.75 -5.41
N GLU A 581 14.24 -38.76 -6.19
CA GLU A 581 14.77 -40.12 -6.09
C GLU A 581 16.22 -40.20 -6.57
N SER A 582 16.57 -39.53 -7.68
CA SER A 582 17.95 -39.41 -8.17
C SER A 582 18.89 -38.84 -7.11
N SER A 583 18.45 -37.79 -6.41
CA SER A 583 19.21 -37.12 -5.35
C SER A 583 19.44 -38.01 -4.12
N VAL A 584 18.39 -38.71 -3.66
CA VAL A 584 18.50 -39.66 -2.52
C VAL A 584 19.38 -40.85 -2.89
N ALA A 585 19.18 -41.44 -4.07
CA ALA A 585 19.95 -42.60 -4.54
C ALA A 585 21.42 -42.26 -4.77
N PHE A 586 21.74 -41.07 -5.31
CA PHE A 586 23.11 -40.61 -5.40
C PHE A 586 23.75 -40.52 -4.01
N LEU A 587 23.11 -39.82 -3.06
CA LEU A 587 23.70 -39.60 -1.74
C LEU A 587 23.84 -40.92 -0.96
N GLU A 588 22.88 -41.84 -1.05
CA GLU A 588 23.01 -43.21 -0.51
C GLU A 588 24.23 -43.94 -1.11
N SER A 589 24.41 -43.90 -2.43
CA SER A 589 25.54 -44.55 -3.10
C SER A 589 26.89 -43.91 -2.75
N HIS A 590 26.91 -42.61 -2.45
CA HIS A 590 28.12 -41.83 -2.16
C HIS A 590 28.55 -41.96 -0.68
N LEU A 591 27.59 -41.94 0.25
CA LEU A 591 27.84 -42.16 1.69
C LEU A 591 28.14 -43.62 2.02
N GLY A 592 27.68 -44.56 1.17
CA GLY A 592 27.84 -45.99 1.35
C GLY A 592 27.01 -46.55 2.51
N SER A 593 27.30 -47.81 2.86
CA SER A 593 26.48 -48.67 3.75
C SER A 593 26.22 -48.19 5.19
N LYS A 594 26.70 -47.00 5.58
CA LYS A 594 26.41 -46.37 6.88
C LYS A 594 25.05 -45.65 6.93
N PHE A 595 24.49 -45.28 5.78
CA PHE A 595 23.19 -44.61 5.67
C PHE A 595 22.37 -45.31 4.57
N GLN A 596 21.08 -45.54 4.82
CA GLN A 596 20.17 -46.11 3.82
C GLN A 596 19.19 -45.04 3.36
N SER A 597 18.53 -45.22 2.22
CA SER A 597 17.54 -44.26 1.68
C SER A 597 16.32 -44.02 2.57
N LYS A 598 16.12 -44.80 3.64
CA LYS A 598 15.16 -44.53 4.73
C LYS A 598 15.66 -43.43 5.71
N ASP A 599 16.97 -43.31 5.87
CA ASP A 599 17.65 -42.38 6.79
C ASP A 599 17.97 -41.04 6.08
N ILE A 600 17.84 -41.00 4.75
CA ILE A 600 18.13 -39.85 3.88
C ILE A 600 16.82 -39.33 3.29
N VAL A 601 16.37 -38.15 3.72
CA VAL A 601 15.09 -37.57 3.26
C VAL A 601 15.34 -36.27 2.51
N TYR A 602 15.02 -36.25 1.22
CA TYR A 602 14.95 -35.00 0.44
C TYR A 602 13.97 -34.02 1.09
N HIS A 603 14.44 -32.78 1.27
CA HIS A 603 13.75 -31.71 1.99
C HIS A 603 13.22 -30.62 1.05
N SER A 604 14.07 -30.11 0.15
CA SER A 604 13.79 -29.00 -0.77
C SER A 604 14.74 -29.03 -1.96
N GLY A 605 14.52 -28.18 -2.96
CA GLY A 605 15.40 -28.06 -4.12
C GLY A 605 14.80 -27.20 -5.23
N TYR A 606 15.64 -26.73 -6.15
CA TYR A 606 15.25 -25.83 -7.24
C TYR A 606 16.09 -26.06 -8.50
N THR A 607 15.52 -25.74 -9.66
CA THR A 607 16.24 -25.63 -10.94
C THR A 607 16.51 -24.16 -11.21
N GLY A 608 17.78 -23.78 -11.35
CA GLY A 608 18.22 -22.59 -12.06
C GLY A 608 18.67 -22.95 -13.48
N ASP A 609 19.03 -21.95 -14.28
CA ASP A 609 19.19 -22.08 -15.74
C ASP A 609 20.21 -23.13 -16.21
N VAL A 610 21.22 -23.41 -15.39
CA VAL A 610 22.33 -24.33 -15.71
C VAL A 610 22.40 -25.53 -14.75
N VAL A 611 21.91 -25.38 -13.52
CA VAL A 611 22.09 -26.35 -12.42
C VAL A 611 20.80 -26.51 -11.61
N THR A 612 20.46 -27.76 -11.29
CA THR A 612 19.39 -28.11 -10.34
C THR A 612 19.99 -28.57 -9.01
N HIS A 613 19.55 -27.96 -7.91
CA HIS A 613 20.01 -28.19 -6.55
C HIS A 613 18.98 -29.00 -5.75
N ALA A 614 19.44 -30.01 -5.02
CA ALA A 614 18.67 -30.74 -4.01
C ALA A 614 19.27 -30.51 -2.63
N TYR A 615 18.41 -30.38 -1.62
CA TYR A 615 18.77 -30.34 -0.22
C TYR A 615 18.07 -31.48 0.52
N LEU A 616 18.80 -32.17 1.38
CA LEU A 616 18.37 -33.38 2.07
C LEU A 616 18.66 -33.26 3.56
N LYS A 617 17.88 -33.95 4.38
CA LYS A 617 18.02 -34.01 5.84
C LYS A 617 18.17 -35.45 6.30
N GLN A 618 19.00 -35.64 7.32
CA GLN A 618 19.11 -36.93 7.98
C GLN A 618 17.85 -37.18 8.82
N SER A 619 17.38 -38.41 8.86
CA SER A 619 16.31 -38.84 9.77
C SER A 619 16.63 -40.18 10.44
N HIS A 620 15.95 -40.46 11.55
CA HIS A 620 15.94 -41.79 12.17
C HIS A 620 14.52 -42.05 12.70
N ASN A 621 13.95 -43.21 12.36
CA ASN A 621 12.56 -43.59 12.70
C ASN A 621 11.52 -42.50 12.36
N GLY A 622 11.72 -41.76 11.27
CA GLY A 622 10.84 -40.66 10.83
C GLY A 622 11.09 -39.30 11.51
N ILE A 623 11.96 -39.21 12.51
CA ILE A 623 12.32 -37.97 13.19
C ILE A 623 13.58 -37.38 12.54
N PHE A 624 13.55 -36.09 12.18
CA PHE A 624 14.68 -35.40 11.56
C PHE A 624 15.76 -35.00 12.57
N PHE A 625 17.01 -34.98 12.11
CA PHE A 625 18.10 -34.34 12.84
C PHE A 625 18.08 -32.82 12.59
N ALA A 626 18.25 -32.04 13.66
CA ALA A 626 18.21 -30.58 13.62
C ALA A 626 19.47 -29.97 12.98
N ASN A 627 20.64 -30.58 13.20
CA ASN A 627 21.95 -30.08 12.77
C ASN A 627 22.66 -30.97 11.74
N ALA A 628 21.95 -31.88 11.04
CA ALA A 628 22.53 -32.74 10.00
C ALA A 628 21.79 -32.61 8.65
N VAL A 629 22.45 -31.98 7.67
CA VAL A 629 21.92 -31.64 6.34
C VAL A 629 22.86 -32.13 5.23
N ALA A 630 22.38 -32.16 3.99
CA ALA A 630 23.16 -32.47 2.80
C ALA A 630 22.64 -31.73 1.57
N ASN A 631 23.47 -31.60 0.54
CA ASN A 631 23.13 -30.99 -0.73
C ASN A 631 23.75 -31.76 -1.91
N VAL A 632 23.06 -31.78 -3.05
CA VAL A 632 23.52 -32.40 -4.31
C VAL A 632 23.15 -31.47 -5.47
N ALA A 633 24.06 -31.24 -6.40
CA ALA A 633 23.86 -30.35 -7.55
C ALA A 633 24.01 -31.12 -8.86
N PHE A 634 23.10 -30.91 -9.80
CA PHE A 634 22.99 -31.61 -11.09
C PHE A 634 23.06 -30.62 -12.25
N ASN A 635 23.75 -30.94 -13.34
CA ASN A 635 23.71 -30.12 -14.57
C ASN A 635 22.52 -30.48 -15.48
N SER A 636 22.35 -29.72 -16.56
CA SER A 636 21.33 -29.93 -17.61
C SER A 636 21.33 -31.32 -18.27
N ASP A 637 22.41 -32.09 -18.12
CA ASP A 637 22.57 -33.46 -18.62
C ASP A 637 22.00 -34.52 -17.65
N ASP A 638 21.41 -34.14 -16.51
CA ASP A 638 21.05 -35.03 -15.39
C ASP A 638 22.26 -35.85 -14.87
N LYS A 639 23.39 -35.15 -14.67
CA LYS A 639 24.58 -35.68 -13.98
C LYS A 639 24.88 -34.85 -12.74
N VAL A 640 25.36 -35.49 -11.68
CA VAL A 640 25.77 -34.82 -10.45
C VAL A 640 27.13 -34.15 -10.64
N VAL A 641 27.20 -32.83 -10.45
CA VAL A 641 28.41 -32.01 -10.57
C VAL A 641 29.04 -31.66 -9.22
N ALA A 642 28.26 -31.67 -8.13
CA ALA A 642 28.78 -31.50 -6.77
C ALA A 642 27.87 -32.14 -5.72
N ALA A 643 28.43 -32.47 -4.54
CA ALA A 643 27.67 -32.91 -3.37
C ALA A 643 28.37 -32.56 -2.06
N GLY A 644 27.61 -32.40 -0.97
CA GLY A 644 28.14 -32.20 0.37
C GLY A 644 27.17 -32.61 1.48
N HIS A 645 27.68 -32.82 2.70
CA HIS A 645 26.86 -33.19 3.87
C HIS A 645 27.53 -32.93 5.23
N THR A 646 26.70 -32.76 6.26
CA THR A 646 27.04 -32.83 7.69
C THR A 646 26.40 -34.05 8.39
N PHE A 647 25.95 -35.06 7.61
CA PHE A 647 25.36 -36.28 8.16
C PHE A 647 26.33 -37.06 9.06
N VAL A 648 25.84 -37.52 10.22
CA VAL A 648 26.61 -38.25 11.24
C VAL A 648 25.93 -39.58 11.55
N ALA A 649 26.68 -40.69 11.51
CA ALA A 649 26.25 -41.94 12.15
C ALA A 649 26.48 -41.82 13.67
N PRO A 650 25.43 -41.69 14.51
CA PRO A 650 25.62 -41.35 15.92
C PRO A 650 26.19 -42.53 16.72
N SER A 651 27.00 -42.23 17.75
CA SER A 651 27.55 -43.23 18.68
C SER A 651 26.46 -43.86 19.57
N SER A 652 25.39 -43.12 19.82
CA SER A 652 24.10 -43.61 20.33
C SER A 652 22.99 -42.63 19.96
N ILE A 653 21.74 -43.09 19.97
CA ILE A 653 20.54 -42.27 19.74
C ILE A 653 19.59 -42.49 20.93
N ALA A 654 19.00 -41.41 21.45
CA ALA A 654 17.98 -41.46 22.50
C ALA A 654 16.68 -42.14 22.01
N SER A 655 15.73 -42.35 22.93
CA SER A 655 14.40 -42.85 22.55
C SER A 655 13.69 -41.85 21.63
N SER A 656 12.82 -42.35 20.75
CA SER A 656 11.88 -41.51 19.98
C SER A 656 10.65 -41.11 20.79
N GLU A 657 10.41 -41.74 21.94
CA GLU A 657 9.28 -41.47 22.84
C GLU A 657 9.73 -40.47 23.92
N PRO A 658 9.28 -39.20 23.92
CA PRO A 658 9.72 -38.21 24.89
C PRO A 658 9.21 -38.55 26.30
N SER A 659 10.09 -38.44 27.30
CA SER A 659 9.73 -38.67 28.72
C SER A 659 9.54 -37.37 29.51
N VAL A 660 9.83 -36.22 28.90
CA VAL A 660 9.53 -34.88 29.40
C VAL A 660 8.33 -34.32 28.61
N PRO A 661 7.21 -33.95 29.28
CA PRO A 661 6.10 -33.23 28.67
C PRO A 661 6.53 -31.96 27.93
N PHE A 662 5.80 -31.57 26.88
CA PHE A 662 6.09 -30.36 26.12
C PHE A 662 6.02 -29.09 27.01
N GLU A 663 5.02 -28.99 27.88
CA GLU A 663 4.83 -27.84 28.79
C GLU A 663 6.03 -27.63 29.76
N ASP A 664 6.64 -28.73 30.22
CA ASP A 664 7.83 -28.69 31.08
C ASP A 664 9.05 -28.16 30.31
N ALA A 665 9.13 -28.46 29.01
CA ALA A 665 10.17 -27.95 28.12
C ALA A 665 9.95 -26.48 27.75
N VAL A 666 8.69 -26.07 27.51
CA VAL A 666 8.29 -24.66 27.36
C VAL A 666 8.74 -23.85 28.57
N THR A 667 8.36 -24.28 29.78
CA THR A 667 8.74 -23.62 31.05
C THR A 667 10.25 -23.41 31.16
N THR A 668 11.06 -24.41 30.79
CA THR A 668 12.53 -24.31 30.77
C THR A 668 13.04 -23.26 29.79
N ALA A 669 12.51 -23.22 28.55
CA ALA A 669 12.96 -22.28 27.53
C ALA A 669 12.48 -20.85 27.79
N GLU A 670 11.23 -20.66 28.23
CA GLU A 670 10.69 -19.37 28.65
C GLU A 670 11.53 -18.75 29.78
N SER A 671 11.89 -19.56 30.80
CA SER A 671 12.74 -19.12 31.89
C SER A 671 14.20 -18.86 31.49
N ALA A 672 14.74 -19.55 30.47
CA ALA A 672 16.13 -19.39 30.02
C ALA A 672 16.31 -18.27 28.97
N LEU A 673 15.24 -17.91 28.27
CA LEU A 673 15.24 -16.94 27.16
C LEU A 673 14.44 -15.68 27.47
N ALA A 674 13.80 -15.63 28.64
CA ALA A 674 12.99 -14.51 29.13
C ALA A 674 11.91 -14.06 28.11
N GLY A 675 11.12 -15.02 27.61
CA GLY A 675 10.03 -14.79 26.66
C GLY A 675 8.96 -15.87 26.76
N THR A 676 7.96 -15.85 25.88
CA THR A 676 6.81 -16.77 25.88
C THR A 676 6.74 -17.65 24.64
N TYR A 677 6.27 -18.89 24.74
CA TYR A 677 6.01 -19.76 23.59
C TYR A 677 5.00 -19.11 22.63
N ASN A 678 5.37 -18.98 21.35
CA ASN A 678 4.62 -18.20 20.35
C ASN A 678 3.48 -18.97 19.64
N GLY A 679 3.18 -20.20 20.07
CA GLY A 679 2.15 -21.04 19.45
C GLY A 679 2.54 -21.74 18.14
N GLN A 680 3.76 -21.56 17.62
CA GLN A 680 4.20 -22.28 16.41
C GLN A 680 4.34 -23.79 16.69
N PRO A 681 3.85 -24.69 15.81
CA PRO A 681 3.79 -26.12 16.09
C PRO A 681 5.15 -26.73 16.49
N PRO A 682 5.25 -27.35 17.69
CA PRO A 682 6.51 -27.90 18.16
C PRO A 682 6.89 -29.16 17.37
N GLN A 683 8.18 -29.37 17.20
CA GLN A 683 8.71 -30.52 16.45
C GLN A 683 9.68 -31.31 17.34
N LEU A 684 9.44 -32.61 17.48
CA LEU A 684 10.47 -33.53 17.95
C LEU A 684 11.57 -33.63 16.88
N LYS A 685 12.83 -33.47 17.29
CA LYS A 685 14.02 -33.61 16.45
C LYS A 685 15.10 -34.36 17.22
N TYR A 686 16.06 -34.95 16.52
CA TYR A 686 17.32 -35.36 17.12
C TYR A 686 18.35 -34.22 17.03
N PHE A 687 19.13 -33.99 18.06
CA PHE A 687 20.26 -33.05 18.05
C PHE A 687 21.56 -33.83 18.29
N VAL A 688 22.51 -33.78 17.35
CA VAL A 688 23.83 -34.41 17.50
C VAL A 688 24.71 -33.53 18.38
N LYS A 689 25.35 -34.09 19.40
CA LYS A 689 26.35 -33.41 20.24
C LYS A 689 27.79 -33.72 19.78
N GLU A 690 28.76 -32.99 20.31
CA GLU A 690 30.21 -33.19 20.03
C GLU A 690 30.69 -34.63 20.32
N ASP A 691 30.13 -35.28 21.35
CA ASP A 691 30.36 -36.71 21.69
C ASP A 691 29.75 -37.72 20.68
N LYS A 692 29.17 -37.19 19.60
CA LYS A 692 28.46 -37.90 18.53
C LYS A 692 27.23 -38.68 19.00
N THR A 693 26.75 -38.48 20.24
CA THR A 693 25.46 -38.98 20.67
C THR A 693 24.34 -38.04 20.20
N ALA A 694 23.17 -38.61 19.88
CA ALA A 694 22.00 -37.86 19.45
C ALA A 694 20.92 -37.88 20.53
N VAL A 695 20.56 -36.71 21.05
CA VAL A 695 19.47 -36.54 22.02
C VAL A 695 18.17 -36.17 21.31
N LEU A 696 17.04 -36.67 21.79
CA LEU A 696 15.72 -36.19 21.36
C LEU A 696 15.49 -34.81 21.99
N VAL A 697 15.06 -33.83 21.19
CA VAL A 697 14.74 -32.48 21.64
C VAL A 697 13.33 -32.07 21.19
N HIS A 698 12.62 -31.39 22.08
CA HIS A 698 11.50 -30.52 21.73
C HIS A 698 12.09 -29.26 21.06
N ALA A 699 11.79 -29.06 19.78
CA ALA A 699 12.18 -27.88 19.02
C ALA A 699 10.95 -26.99 18.76
N PHE A 700 10.90 -25.83 19.42
CA PHE A 700 9.76 -24.90 19.39
C PHE A 700 10.28 -23.46 19.51
N GLN A 701 9.39 -22.46 19.50
CA GLN A 701 9.78 -21.05 19.39
C GLN A 701 9.31 -20.19 20.57
N VAL A 702 10.22 -19.41 21.15
CA VAL A 702 10.00 -18.55 22.32
C VAL A 702 10.21 -17.09 21.95
N GLN A 703 9.16 -16.29 21.99
CA GLN A 703 9.10 -14.89 21.58
C GLN A 703 8.84 -13.99 22.79
N ASN A 704 9.68 -12.97 23.00
CA ASN A 704 9.36 -11.86 23.89
C ASN A 704 8.88 -10.68 23.04
N THR A 705 7.57 -10.38 23.13
CA THR A 705 6.91 -9.33 22.36
C THR A 705 7.31 -7.91 22.77
N ASP A 706 7.87 -7.76 23.97
CA ASP A 706 8.12 -6.48 24.62
C ASP A 706 9.62 -6.14 24.58
N ALA A 707 10.47 -7.17 24.64
CA ALA A 707 11.93 -7.05 24.49
C ALA A 707 12.41 -7.16 23.03
N GLY A 708 11.57 -7.66 22.11
CA GLY A 708 11.93 -7.77 20.70
C GLY A 708 12.91 -8.91 20.40
N SER A 709 12.73 -10.08 21.01
CA SER A 709 13.51 -11.29 20.72
C SER A 709 12.59 -12.46 20.36
N TRP A 710 13.06 -13.40 19.52
CA TRP A 710 12.26 -14.57 19.12
C TRP A 710 13.16 -15.73 18.76
N TYR A 711 13.30 -16.68 19.69
CA TYR A 711 14.22 -17.79 19.55
C TYR A 711 13.55 -19.06 19.03
N GLN A 712 14.24 -19.86 18.23
CA GLN A 712 14.03 -21.32 18.22
C GLN A 712 14.79 -21.91 19.41
N ALA A 713 14.10 -22.57 20.33
CA ALA A 713 14.71 -23.34 21.42
C ALA A 713 14.81 -24.82 21.04
N TYR A 714 15.86 -25.49 21.51
CA TYR A 714 16.01 -26.95 21.43
C TYR A 714 16.21 -27.50 22.85
N VAL A 715 15.17 -28.09 23.45
CA VAL A 715 15.18 -28.59 24.84
C VAL A 715 15.14 -30.11 24.86
N ASP A 716 16.05 -30.75 25.59
CA ASP A 716 16.17 -32.19 25.73
C ASP A 716 14.88 -32.82 26.29
N ALA A 717 14.25 -33.69 25.49
CA ALA A 717 12.96 -34.32 25.75
C ALA A 717 13.03 -35.49 26.76
N HIS A 718 14.19 -35.71 27.39
CA HIS A 718 14.40 -36.65 28.49
C HIS A 718 15.00 -36.00 29.74
N THR A 719 15.85 -34.98 29.59
CA THR A 719 16.55 -34.32 30.72
C THR A 719 16.05 -32.91 31.05
N ASN A 720 15.13 -32.36 30.24
CA ASN A 720 14.58 -31.01 30.33
C ASN A 720 15.65 -29.91 30.45
N LYS A 721 16.65 -29.95 29.55
CA LYS A 721 17.75 -28.98 29.48
C LYS A 721 17.76 -28.29 28.12
N LEU A 722 17.99 -26.98 28.10
CA LEU A 722 18.25 -26.26 26.86
C LEU A 722 19.60 -26.72 26.26
N VAL A 723 19.56 -27.23 25.03
CA VAL A 723 20.71 -27.80 24.30
C VAL A 723 21.28 -26.82 23.28
N SER A 724 20.44 -26.02 22.60
CA SER A 724 20.85 -25.09 21.54
C SER A 724 19.75 -24.03 21.23
N VAL A 725 20.04 -23.00 20.41
CA VAL A 725 19.12 -21.89 20.02
C VAL A 725 19.33 -21.28 18.60
N THR A 726 18.38 -20.46 18.10
CA THR A 726 18.35 -19.61 16.84
C THR A 726 17.41 -18.37 17.05
N ASP A 727 17.35 -17.24 16.28
CA ASP A 727 16.73 -15.89 16.70
C ASP A 727 16.09 -14.92 15.59
N PHE A 728 14.96 -14.14 15.78
CA PHE A 728 13.96 -13.72 14.69
C PHE A 728 12.92 -12.44 14.57
N VAL A 729 12.60 -11.36 15.39
CA VAL A 729 11.20 -10.64 15.48
C VAL A 729 10.81 -9.14 15.04
N ALA A 730 9.48 -8.74 14.92
CA ALA A 730 8.83 -7.34 14.77
C ALA A 730 7.26 -7.15 15.11
N LYS A 731 6.59 -5.92 15.19
CA LYS A 731 5.09 -5.59 15.47
C LYS A 731 4.47 -4.13 15.20
N ALA A 732 3.11 -3.93 15.05
CA ALA A 732 2.23 -2.80 14.45
C ALA A 732 1.45 -1.67 15.29
N SER A 733 0.91 -0.51 14.72
CA SER A 733 -0.21 0.45 15.21
C SER A 733 -0.39 1.93 14.60
N TYR A 734 -1.38 2.80 14.94
CA TYR A 734 -1.56 4.20 14.37
C TYR A 734 -2.05 5.26 15.37
N ARG A 735 -1.59 6.54 15.31
CA ARG A 735 -2.21 7.66 16.07
C ARG A 735 -3.05 8.57 15.18
N VAL A 736 -4.33 8.68 15.52
CA VAL A 736 -5.39 9.30 14.69
C VAL A 736 -6.43 9.99 15.57
N LEU A 737 -7.26 10.85 15.00
CA LEU A 737 -8.53 11.27 15.58
C LEU A 737 -9.59 10.25 15.13
N PRO A 738 -10.16 9.40 16.03
CA PRO A 738 -11.11 8.37 15.62
C PRO A 738 -12.30 8.94 14.82
N ILE A 739 -12.80 8.19 13.83
CA ILE A 739 -13.79 8.67 12.85
C ILE A 739 -15.11 9.16 13.47
N THR A 740 -15.39 8.77 14.71
CA THR A 740 -16.53 9.24 15.51
C THR A 740 -16.28 10.56 16.26
N LYS A 741 -15.32 11.37 15.81
CA LYS A 741 -14.91 12.63 16.41
C LYS A 741 -14.58 13.65 15.33
N GLU A 742 -15.07 14.86 15.53
CA GLU A 742 -15.03 15.97 14.58
C GLU A 742 -13.67 16.69 14.58
N VAL A 743 -13.32 17.27 15.73
CA VAL A 743 -12.23 18.26 15.86
C VAL A 743 -11.08 17.75 16.74
N PRO A 744 -9.83 18.22 16.56
CA PRO A 744 -8.65 17.78 17.33
C PRO A 744 -8.79 17.88 18.85
N ASP A 745 -9.57 18.84 19.35
CA ASP A 745 -9.83 19.03 20.79
C ASP A 745 -10.61 17.85 21.43
N GLN A 746 -11.22 16.97 20.62
CA GLN A 746 -11.87 15.73 21.08
C GLN A 746 -10.85 14.56 21.28
N GLY A 747 -9.59 14.75 20.85
CA GLY A 747 -8.42 13.98 21.28
C GLY A 747 -8.01 12.77 20.42
N PHE A 748 -6.70 12.70 20.11
CA PHE A 748 -6.07 11.63 19.32
C PHE A 748 -5.76 10.36 20.12
N GLU A 749 -6.01 9.20 19.53
CA GLU A 749 -5.86 7.87 20.14
C GLU A 749 -4.88 7.00 19.33
N LEU A 750 -4.22 6.02 19.99
CA LEU A 750 -3.34 5.07 19.32
C LEU A 750 -4.11 3.77 19.02
N VAL A 751 -4.69 3.68 17.82
CA VAL A 751 -5.51 2.55 17.34
C VAL A 751 -4.60 1.50 16.70
N ALA A 752 -4.72 0.23 17.10
CA ALA A 752 -3.93 -0.86 16.52
C ALA A 752 -4.78 -1.72 15.57
N ASN A 753 -4.22 -2.08 14.40
CA ASN A 753 -4.82 -2.96 13.39
C ASN A 753 -6.30 -2.63 13.04
N PRO A 754 -6.62 -1.39 12.63
CA PRO A 754 -8.00 -0.96 12.38
C PRO A 754 -8.66 -1.50 11.09
N ALA A 755 -7.91 -2.20 10.23
CA ALA A 755 -8.38 -2.63 8.92
C ALA A 755 -9.38 -3.79 8.96
N ASP A 756 -10.45 -3.70 8.16
CA ASP A 756 -11.43 -4.77 8.03
C ASP A 756 -10.98 -5.82 7.01
N PRO A 757 -10.85 -7.11 7.38
CA PRO A 757 -10.38 -8.16 6.48
C PRO A 757 -11.43 -8.65 5.47
N GLY A 758 -12.64 -8.06 5.42
CA GLY A 758 -13.62 -8.30 4.36
C GLY A 758 -13.46 -7.32 3.19
N ALA A 759 -13.37 -6.03 3.52
CA ALA A 759 -13.17 -4.95 2.55
C ALA A 759 -11.71 -4.78 2.14
N SER A 760 -10.80 -4.76 3.12
CA SER A 760 -9.35 -4.67 2.96
C SER A 760 -8.69 -5.99 3.40
N PRO A 761 -8.89 -7.12 2.66
CA PRO A 761 -8.53 -8.48 3.11
C PRO A 761 -7.04 -8.71 3.40
N ASN A 762 -6.20 -7.82 2.88
CA ASN A 762 -4.76 -7.84 3.03
C ASN A 762 -4.24 -6.60 3.81
N GLY A 763 -5.15 -5.82 4.41
CA GLY A 763 -4.89 -4.59 5.17
C GLY A 763 -5.04 -3.28 4.39
N TRP A 764 -5.09 -2.15 5.09
CA TRP A 764 -5.30 -0.80 4.53
C TRP A 764 -4.18 -0.26 3.68
N HIS A 765 -2.98 -0.80 3.88
CA HIS A 765 -1.88 -0.45 3.02
C HIS A 765 -2.01 -1.14 1.65
N PHE A 766 -3.05 -1.97 1.37
CA PHE A 766 -3.09 -2.92 0.24
C PHE A 766 -3.12 -2.34 -1.17
N ASP A 767 -2.13 -1.67 -1.75
CA ASP A 767 -2.32 -1.09 -3.09
C ASP A 767 -2.53 -2.07 -4.29
N GLY A 768 -2.87 -3.33 -4.02
CA GLY A 768 -3.05 -4.34 -5.06
C GLY A 768 -1.74 -4.95 -5.53
N LYS A 769 -0.62 -4.41 -5.06
CA LYS A 769 0.72 -4.92 -5.30
C LYS A 769 1.32 -5.46 -3.97
N THR A 770 2.02 -4.72 -3.11
CA THR A 770 2.86 -5.36 -2.03
C THR A 770 3.42 -4.46 -0.86
N ASN A 771 3.60 -4.92 0.40
CA ASN A 771 3.37 -4.10 1.63
C ASN A 771 4.05 -2.76 1.82
N SER A 772 3.38 -1.86 2.55
CA SER A 772 3.84 -0.54 2.91
C SER A 772 3.76 -0.33 4.39
N THR A 773 4.68 0.50 4.83
CA THR A 773 4.77 1.00 6.18
C THR A 773 4.68 2.52 6.16
N THR A 774 3.84 3.04 5.24
CA THR A 774 3.43 4.45 5.07
C THR A 774 1.98 4.61 4.68
N THR A 775 1.44 5.82 4.72
CA THR A 775 0.07 6.13 4.30
C THR A 775 -0.15 5.98 2.78
N SER A 776 -0.06 4.75 2.27
CA SER A 776 -0.36 4.29 0.90
C SER A 776 -0.96 2.89 0.91
N GLY A 777 -2.01 2.67 0.10
CA GLY A 777 -2.67 1.38 -0.11
C GLY A 777 -3.81 1.33 -1.12
N ASN A 778 -4.67 0.28 -1.06
CA ASN A 778 -5.67 -0.01 -2.11
C ASN A 778 -6.65 1.12 -2.25
N ASN A 779 -7.06 1.60 -1.08
CA ASN A 779 -8.17 2.50 -0.95
C ASN A 779 -7.66 3.94 -1.13
N VAL A 780 -6.43 4.21 -0.63
CA VAL A 780 -5.87 5.57 -0.60
C VAL A 780 -4.34 5.64 -0.48
N ILE A 781 -3.74 6.66 -1.09
CA ILE A 781 -2.38 7.16 -0.84
C ILE A 781 -2.45 8.62 -0.36
N THR A 782 -2.05 8.92 0.89
CA THR A 782 -2.16 10.28 1.48
C THR A 782 -0.82 10.94 1.71
N TYR A 783 -0.61 12.11 1.13
CA TYR A 783 0.69 12.68 0.84
C TYR A 783 0.74 14.20 1.05
N LYS A 784 1.72 14.95 0.55
CA LYS A 784 1.73 16.43 0.61
C LYS A 784 2.26 17.08 -0.66
N GLY A 785 1.38 17.66 -1.47
CA GLY A 785 1.67 18.37 -2.73
C GLY A 785 2.14 17.48 -3.89
N SER A 786 2.11 16.16 -3.67
CA SER A 786 3.12 15.25 -4.21
C SER A 786 2.96 13.82 -3.65
N GLN A 787 2.63 12.83 -4.50
CA GLN A 787 2.22 11.47 -4.07
C GLN A 787 3.22 10.74 -3.17
N SER A 788 4.52 10.99 -3.34
CA SER A 788 5.54 10.49 -2.41
C SER A 788 5.94 11.57 -1.41
N SER A 789 4.97 12.10 -0.68
CA SER A 789 5.24 12.94 0.49
C SER A 789 4.28 12.56 1.61
N VAL A 790 4.21 11.28 1.91
CA VAL A 790 3.35 10.63 2.91
C VAL A 790 3.87 10.74 4.34
N SER A 791 3.07 10.22 5.27
CA SER A 791 3.54 9.83 6.60
C SER A 791 3.85 8.36 6.72
N LYS A 792 4.71 8.03 7.68
CA LYS A 792 5.32 6.71 7.78
C LYS A 792 5.03 6.07 9.11
N GLN A 793 5.42 4.81 9.24
CA GLN A 793 5.66 4.27 10.54
C GLN A 793 6.72 5.17 11.24
N SER A 794 6.27 5.90 12.25
CA SER A 794 7.09 6.46 13.32
C SER A 794 7.87 5.36 14.03
N SER A 795 7.35 4.12 14.04
CA SER A 795 7.87 2.99 14.78
C SER A 795 7.73 1.65 14.05
N SER A 796 8.73 0.76 14.18
CA SER A 796 8.97 -0.36 13.26
C SER A 796 7.95 -1.47 13.36
N GLY A 797 7.48 -1.89 12.18
CA GLY A 797 6.21 -2.60 12.00
C GLY A 797 5.08 -1.59 12.15
N LEU A 798 4.55 -1.06 11.05
CA LEU A 798 3.35 -0.24 10.91
C LEU A 798 2.95 0.67 12.10
N VAL A 799 3.83 1.31 12.90
CA VAL A 799 3.43 2.19 14.01
C VAL A 799 3.46 3.67 13.64
N PHE A 800 2.33 4.37 13.58
CA PHE A 800 2.21 5.77 13.16
C PHE A 800 1.86 6.72 14.33
N ASP A 801 2.63 6.69 15.44
CA ASP A 801 2.43 7.54 16.62
C ASP A 801 2.98 8.98 16.41
N TYR A 802 2.25 9.80 15.66
CA TYR A 802 2.54 11.23 15.53
C TYR A 802 1.64 12.09 16.40
N LYS A 803 2.24 12.82 17.34
CA LYS A 803 1.54 13.66 18.31
C LYS A 803 1.46 15.10 17.80
N GLN A 804 0.31 15.43 17.24
CA GLN A 804 -0.06 16.78 16.82
C GLN A 804 0.23 17.80 17.96
N ASN A 805 0.77 18.96 17.59
CA ASN A 805 1.04 20.08 18.47
C ASN A 805 0.19 21.29 18.05
N PRO A 806 -0.90 21.60 18.76
CA PRO A 806 -1.84 22.65 18.36
C PRO A 806 -1.31 24.08 18.58
N THR A 807 -0.13 24.22 19.20
CA THR A 807 0.55 25.51 19.39
C THR A 807 1.61 25.81 18.32
N ALA A 808 1.93 24.83 17.48
CA ALA A 808 2.86 24.98 16.36
C ALA A 808 2.12 25.26 15.04
N ALA A 809 2.83 25.78 14.04
CA ALA A 809 2.28 25.91 12.70
C ALA A 809 1.91 24.52 12.12
N PRO A 810 0.84 24.40 11.31
CA PRO A 810 0.43 23.11 10.74
C PRO A 810 1.47 22.57 9.77
N THR A 811 2.24 23.46 9.13
CA THR A 811 3.39 23.13 8.27
C THR A 811 4.61 22.57 9.02
N THR A 812 4.59 22.48 10.35
CA THR A 812 5.66 21.78 11.08
C THR A 812 5.55 20.27 10.87
N ALA A 813 6.69 19.58 10.70
CA ALA A 813 6.71 18.18 10.28
C ALA A 813 5.80 17.26 11.10
N VAL A 814 5.72 17.43 12.43
CA VAL A 814 4.85 16.60 13.30
C VAL A 814 3.35 16.83 13.08
N ASN A 815 2.95 18.03 12.66
CA ASN A 815 1.57 18.37 12.34
C ASN A 815 1.19 17.88 10.94
N VAL A 816 2.07 18.09 9.94
CA VAL A 816 1.94 17.46 8.61
C VAL A 816 1.86 15.93 8.75
N ASP A 817 2.66 15.36 9.66
CA ASP A 817 2.66 13.92 9.88
C ASP A 817 1.37 13.40 10.52
N ALA A 818 0.86 14.09 11.55
CA ALA A 818 -0.43 13.76 12.12
C ALA A 818 -1.57 13.90 11.07
N ALA A 819 -1.55 14.94 10.24
CA ALA A 819 -2.57 15.21 9.23
C ALA A 819 -2.69 14.11 8.17
N ARG A 820 -1.56 13.65 7.61
CA ARG A 820 -1.55 12.54 6.64
C ARG A 820 -2.00 11.22 7.28
N VAL A 821 -1.53 10.89 8.48
CA VAL A 821 -1.97 9.68 9.18
C VAL A 821 -3.45 9.71 9.52
N ASN A 822 -3.99 10.88 9.86
CA ASN A 822 -5.41 11.08 10.10
C ASN A 822 -6.23 10.85 8.84
N ASN A 823 -5.91 11.55 7.73
CA ASN A 823 -6.60 11.38 6.45
C ASN A 823 -6.51 9.93 5.93
N PHE A 824 -5.37 9.26 6.07
CA PHE A 824 -5.19 7.87 5.65
C PHE A 824 -6.11 6.91 6.41
N TYR A 825 -6.18 7.09 7.73
CA TYR A 825 -7.11 6.34 8.56
C TYR A 825 -8.56 6.61 8.18
N LEU A 826 -8.94 7.88 7.95
CA LEU A 826 -10.31 8.24 7.57
C LEU A 826 -10.72 7.63 6.24
N VAL A 827 -9.93 7.82 5.18
CA VAL A 827 -10.29 7.36 3.83
C VAL A 827 -10.29 5.83 3.74
N ASN A 828 -9.37 5.13 4.42
CA ASN A 828 -9.45 3.67 4.53
C ASN A 828 -10.64 3.18 5.37
N THR A 829 -10.96 3.87 6.48
CA THR A 829 -12.13 3.53 7.30
C THR A 829 -13.42 3.75 6.50
N MET A 830 -13.50 4.83 5.73
CA MET A 830 -14.62 5.13 4.85
C MET A 830 -14.76 4.16 3.69
N HIS A 831 -13.65 3.70 3.10
CA HIS A 831 -13.67 2.58 2.16
C HIS A 831 -14.28 1.34 2.82
N ASP A 832 -13.74 0.89 3.95
CA ASP A 832 -14.19 -0.35 4.60
C ASP A 832 -15.65 -0.27 5.09
N ILE A 833 -16.11 0.90 5.52
CA ILE A 833 -17.52 1.18 5.80
C ILE A 833 -18.35 1.09 4.51
N ALA A 834 -18.01 1.86 3.47
CA ALA A 834 -18.82 1.93 2.25
C ALA A 834 -18.88 0.57 1.53
N TYR A 835 -17.79 -0.21 1.55
CA TYR A 835 -17.71 -1.56 1.02
C TYR A 835 -18.75 -2.49 1.67
N LYS A 836 -18.86 -2.49 3.00
CA LYS A 836 -19.82 -3.29 3.79
C LYS A 836 -21.28 -2.95 3.48
N TYR A 837 -21.56 -1.75 2.98
CA TYR A 837 -22.90 -1.30 2.61
C TYR A 837 -23.13 -1.24 1.08
N GLY A 838 -22.20 -1.76 0.26
CA GLY A 838 -22.40 -2.04 -1.16
C GLY A 838 -21.45 -1.36 -2.14
N PHE A 839 -20.61 -0.40 -1.71
CA PHE A 839 -19.61 0.26 -2.57
C PHE A 839 -18.37 -0.62 -2.77
N THR A 840 -18.58 -1.69 -3.54
CA THR A 840 -17.61 -2.75 -3.86
C THR A 840 -16.99 -2.54 -5.24
N GLU A 841 -16.06 -3.42 -5.63
CA GLU A 841 -15.37 -3.36 -6.93
C GLU A 841 -16.34 -3.36 -8.12
N LYS A 842 -17.46 -4.09 -8.02
CA LYS A 842 -18.49 -4.10 -9.07
C LYS A 842 -19.39 -2.86 -9.09
N ALA A 843 -19.40 -2.10 -7.99
CA ALA A 843 -20.10 -0.83 -7.84
C ALA A 843 -19.14 0.37 -7.99
N PHE A 844 -18.01 0.15 -8.68
CA PHE A 844 -17.07 1.19 -9.13
C PHE A 844 -16.33 1.91 -8.00
N ASN A 845 -15.94 1.17 -6.95
CA ASN A 845 -15.12 1.72 -5.86
C ASN A 845 -13.66 2.00 -6.28
N PHE A 846 -12.88 2.58 -5.37
CA PHE A 846 -11.50 2.99 -5.63
C PHE A 846 -10.52 1.96 -5.06
N GLN A 847 -9.99 1.09 -5.93
CA GLN A 847 -9.05 0.03 -5.57
C GLN A 847 -7.94 -0.10 -6.63
N SER A 848 -6.68 -0.13 -6.20
CA SER A 848 -5.58 -0.38 -7.14
C SER A 848 -5.53 -1.85 -7.62
N ASP A 849 -5.95 -2.84 -6.82
CA ASP A 849 -6.42 -4.14 -7.33
C ASP A 849 -7.81 -4.50 -6.78
N ASN A 850 -8.62 -5.02 -7.69
CA ASN A 850 -9.99 -5.45 -7.47
C ASN A 850 -10.07 -6.95 -7.15
N LEU A 851 -8.93 -7.64 -6.96
CA LEU A 851 -8.82 -9.03 -6.51
C LEU A 851 -9.61 -10.02 -7.38
N GLY A 852 -9.77 -9.70 -8.67
CA GLY A 852 -10.59 -10.44 -9.64
C GLY A 852 -12.10 -10.39 -9.41
N LYS A 853 -12.61 -9.55 -8.48
CA LYS A 853 -14.04 -9.49 -8.11
C LYS A 853 -14.92 -8.74 -9.13
N GLY A 854 -14.37 -7.78 -9.88
CA GLY A 854 -15.09 -7.00 -10.90
C GLY A 854 -14.61 -5.55 -11.02
N GLY A 855 -15.37 -4.71 -11.73
CA GLY A 855 -15.00 -3.31 -12.01
C GLY A 855 -13.71 -3.19 -12.83
N LYS A 856 -13.04 -2.04 -12.74
CA LYS A 856 -11.68 -1.82 -13.24
C LYS A 856 -10.81 -1.24 -12.12
N GLY A 857 -9.78 -1.97 -11.73
CA GLY A 857 -8.80 -1.47 -10.75
C GLY A 857 -7.72 -0.58 -11.35
N ASN A 858 -6.65 -0.36 -10.58
CA ASN A 858 -5.63 0.70 -10.71
C ASN A 858 -6.18 2.10 -10.39
N ASP A 859 -7.17 2.20 -9.49
CA ASP A 859 -7.91 3.44 -9.27
C ASP A 859 -8.11 3.85 -7.80
N ARG A 860 -7.17 3.48 -6.91
CA ARG A 860 -7.10 4.00 -5.53
C ARG A 860 -7.28 5.51 -5.44
N VAL A 861 -7.79 6.02 -4.33
CA VAL A 861 -7.80 7.46 -4.05
C VAL A 861 -6.37 7.97 -3.86
N THR A 862 -6.09 9.16 -4.36
CA THR A 862 -4.82 9.85 -4.20
C THR A 862 -5.08 11.16 -3.47
N ALA A 863 -4.50 11.38 -2.28
CA ALA A 863 -4.93 12.44 -1.37
C ALA A 863 -3.77 13.37 -0.96
N SER A 864 -3.75 14.59 -1.50
CA SER A 864 -2.74 15.59 -1.17
C SER A 864 -3.11 16.37 0.08
N ILE A 865 -2.22 16.41 1.08
CA ILE A 865 -2.47 17.01 2.40
C ILE A 865 -1.62 18.25 2.61
N GLN A 866 -2.25 19.37 2.97
CA GLN A 866 -1.67 20.71 2.87
C GLN A 866 -1.11 20.98 1.46
N ASP A 867 -1.90 20.66 0.45
CA ASP A 867 -1.57 20.95 -0.95
C ASP A 867 -1.33 22.46 -1.17
N SER A 868 -0.63 22.82 -2.24
CA SER A 868 -0.21 24.19 -2.53
C SER A 868 -0.95 24.84 -3.70
N ALA A 869 -1.90 24.15 -4.33
CA ALA A 869 -2.73 24.73 -5.38
C ALA A 869 -3.68 25.82 -4.86
N ASP A 870 -4.18 25.70 -3.63
CA ASP A 870 -5.04 26.71 -2.98
C ASP A 870 -4.90 26.71 -1.44
N THR A 871 -5.73 27.51 -0.77
CA THR A 871 -5.93 27.60 0.68
C THR A 871 -7.42 27.74 0.99
N ASP A 872 -7.80 27.59 2.27
CA ASP A 872 -9.17 27.86 2.74
C ASP A 872 -10.29 26.96 2.16
N ASN A 873 -9.93 25.78 1.64
CA ASN A 873 -10.86 24.86 0.96
C ASN A 873 -10.42 23.37 1.07
N ALA A 874 -11.11 22.48 0.38
CA ALA A 874 -10.67 21.15 -0.07
C ALA A 874 -11.36 20.80 -1.41
N ASP A 875 -10.96 19.70 -2.08
CA ASP A 875 -11.69 19.15 -3.23
C ASP A 875 -11.40 17.65 -3.50
N PHE A 876 -12.28 16.99 -4.27
CA PHE A 876 -12.10 15.63 -4.78
C PHE A 876 -12.49 15.52 -6.26
N ALA A 877 -11.52 15.22 -7.12
CA ALA A 877 -11.72 14.93 -8.54
C ALA A 877 -12.08 13.44 -8.75
N THR A 878 -13.17 13.14 -9.46
CA THR A 878 -13.67 11.77 -9.67
C THR A 878 -13.74 11.38 -11.15
N PRO A 879 -12.69 10.77 -11.72
CA PRO A 879 -12.76 10.15 -13.03
C PRO A 879 -13.56 8.84 -13.06
N PRO A 880 -13.95 8.39 -14.27
CA PRO A 880 -14.57 7.08 -14.49
C PRO A 880 -13.76 5.92 -13.89
N ASP A 881 -14.48 4.85 -13.56
CA ASP A 881 -13.99 3.52 -13.13
C ASP A 881 -12.70 3.10 -13.87
N GLY A 882 -11.67 2.70 -13.13
CA GLY A 882 -10.33 2.39 -13.66
C GLY A 882 -9.35 3.58 -13.76
N GLN A 883 -9.67 4.73 -13.15
CA GLN A 883 -8.77 5.88 -13.01
C GLN A 883 -8.87 6.44 -11.57
N SER A 884 -7.74 6.72 -10.92
CA SER A 884 -7.70 7.19 -9.53
C SER A 884 -8.57 8.42 -9.24
N GLY A 885 -9.37 8.36 -8.18
CA GLY A 885 -9.90 9.57 -7.54
C GLY A 885 -8.77 10.42 -6.96
N HIS A 886 -8.92 11.75 -6.95
CA HIS A 886 -7.91 12.65 -6.39
C HIS A 886 -8.48 13.67 -5.40
N MET A 887 -8.17 13.49 -4.12
CA MET A 887 -8.48 14.40 -3.02
C MET A 887 -7.35 15.43 -2.82
N ARG A 888 -7.70 16.68 -2.50
CA ARG A 888 -6.79 17.74 -2.05
C ARG A 888 -7.34 18.41 -0.80
N MET A 889 -6.54 18.41 0.26
CA MET A 889 -6.82 19.07 1.54
C MET A 889 -5.90 20.27 1.69
N PHE A 890 -6.43 21.49 1.79
CA PHE A 890 -5.61 22.70 1.90
C PHE A 890 -5.44 23.18 3.36
N LEU A 891 -4.64 24.23 3.54
CA LEU A 891 -4.46 24.93 4.81
C LEU A 891 -5.45 26.09 4.95
N PHE A 892 -6.02 26.24 6.15
CA PHE A 892 -6.99 27.29 6.47
C PHE A 892 -6.32 28.46 7.22
N THR A 893 -6.63 29.68 6.79
CA THR A 893 -5.88 30.92 7.03
C THR A 893 -6.51 31.86 8.05
N GLN A 894 -7.75 31.59 8.48
CA GLN A 894 -8.51 32.42 9.42
C GLN A 894 -7.91 32.44 10.84
N THR A 895 -7.00 31.50 11.14
CA THR A 895 -6.42 31.29 12.47
C THR A 895 -4.91 31.53 12.53
N ARG A 896 -4.39 31.72 13.75
CA ARG A 896 -2.95 31.83 14.03
C ARG A 896 -2.57 30.99 15.26
N PRO A 897 -1.85 29.85 15.11
CA PRO A 897 -1.43 29.24 13.85
C PRO A 897 -2.60 28.89 12.91
N GLN A 898 -2.29 28.76 11.62
CA GLN A 898 -3.22 28.24 10.60
C GLN A 898 -3.71 26.84 11.01
N ARG A 899 -4.85 26.42 10.45
CA ARG A 899 -5.40 25.07 10.66
C ARG A 899 -5.28 24.23 9.39
N ASP A 900 -5.44 22.93 9.54
CA ASP A 900 -5.23 21.92 8.50
C ASP A 900 -6.53 21.15 8.31
N GLY A 901 -7.08 21.16 7.09
CA GLY A 901 -8.35 20.51 6.79
C GLY A 901 -8.31 18.99 6.96
N ALA A 902 -7.13 18.37 6.90
CA ALA A 902 -6.98 16.92 7.12
C ALA A 902 -7.01 16.50 8.61
N LEU A 903 -7.18 17.46 9.53
CA LEU A 903 -7.29 17.24 10.97
C LEU A 903 -8.68 17.58 11.54
N GLU A 904 -9.62 18.03 10.72
CA GLU A 904 -11.06 18.02 11.03
C GLU A 904 -11.65 16.87 10.22
N ASN A 905 -12.30 15.90 10.88
CA ASN A 905 -12.59 14.61 10.26
C ASN A 905 -13.73 14.67 9.23
N ASP A 906 -14.62 15.63 9.38
CA ASP A 906 -15.75 15.90 8.51
C ASP A 906 -15.31 16.26 7.08
N ILE A 907 -14.22 17.00 6.90
CA ILE A 907 -13.75 17.43 5.55
C ILE A 907 -13.22 16.24 4.74
N PRO A 908 -12.28 15.38 5.21
CA PRO A 908 -11.88 14.18 4.47
C PRO A 908 -13.01 13.18 4.17
N VAL A 909 -14.01 13.09 5.07
CA VAL A 909 -15.19 12.23 4.85
C VAL A 909 -16.11 12.84 3.78
N HIS A 910 -16.31 14.16 3.81
CA HIS A 910 -16.99 14.90 2.74
C HIS A 910 -16.29 14.67 1.39
N GLU A 911 -14.99 14.90 1.30
CA GLU A 911 -14.24 14.73 0.04
C GLU A 911 -14.30 13.28 -0.49
N PHE A 912 -14.10 12.26 0.35
CA PHE A 912 -14.23 10.88 -0.13
C PHE A 912 -15.65 10.54 -0.62
N THR A 913 -16.68 11.19 -0.06
CA THR A 913 -18.07 10.97 -0.45
C THR A 913 -18.41 11.59 -1.81
N HIS A 914 -17.73 12.66 -2.23
CA HIS A 914 -17.77 13.11 -3.63
C HIS A 914 -17.31 12.00 -4.57
N GLY A 915 -16.28 11.25 -4.19
CA GLY A 915 -15.84 10.04 -4.88
C GLY A 915 -16.94 8.97 -4.99
N ILE A 916 -17.55 8.59 -3.86
CA ILE A 916 -18.64 7.58 -3.81
C ILE A 916 -19.81 8.01 -4.71
N THR A 917 -20.28 9.25 -4.56
CA THR A 917 -21.49 9.75 -5.22
C THR A 917 -21.32 9.87 -6.74
N ASN A 918 -20.16 10.34 -7.22
CA ASN A 918 -19.86 10.43 -8.65
C ASN A 918 -19.55 9.06 -9.30
N ARG A 919 -19.04 8.09 -8.54
CA ARG A 919 -18.85 6.71 -9.04
C ARG A 919 -20.16 5.93 -9.13
N MET A 920 -21.02 5.98 -8.10
CA MET A 920 -22.27 5.21 -8.10
C MET A 920 -23.34 5.82 -9.01
N THR A 921 -23.48 7.15 -9.03
CA THR A 921 -24.48 7.84 -9.87
C THR A 921 -24.10 7.72 -11.34
N GLY A 922 -24.97 7.12 -12.15
CA GLY A 922 -24.71 6.92 -13.59
C GLY A 922 -23.83 5.72 -13.96
N GLY A 923 -23.26 5.00 -12.98
CA GLY A 923 -22.65 3.68 -13.20
C GLY A 923 -21.18 3.71 -13.62
N GLY A 924 -20.32 4.33 -12.80
CA GLY A 924 -18.88 4.33 -12.98
C GLY A 924 -18.35 5.37 -13.96
N THR A 925 -19.16 6.37 -14.35
CA THR A 925 -18.78 7.39 -15.34
C THR A 925 -18.06 8.60 -14.75
N GLY A 926 -18.36 9.02 -13.51
CA GLY A 926 -17.86 10.29 -12.95
C GLY A 926 -18.52 11.56 -13.55
N GLU A 927 -19.37 11.40 -14.56
CA GLU A 927 -19.87 12.49 -15.41
C GLU A 927 -21.30 12.94 -15.05
N CYS A 928 -21.91 12.36 -14.00
CA CYS A 928 -23.36 12.43 -13.77
C CYS A 928 -23.86 13.32 -12.61
N LEU A 929 -23.00 14.12 -11.99
CA LEU A 929 -23.37 15.15 -11.00
C LEU A 929 -22.83 16.54 -11.41
N GLN A 930 -22.87 16.86 -12.71
CA GLN A 930 -22.19 18.02 -13.27
C GLN A 930 -23.13 19.23 -13.50
N SER A 931 -24.46 19.07 -13.42
CA SER A 931 -25.40 20.19 -13.39
C SER A 931 -25.46 20.87 -12.02
N THR A 932 -26.01 22.08 -11.97
CA THR A 932 -26.01 22.92 -10.76
C THR A 932 -26.85 22.33 -9.60
N GLU A 933 -27.97 21.66 -9.89
CA GLU A 933 -28.79 20.99 -8.84
C GLU A 933 -28.19 19.65 -8.42
N ALA A 934 -27.65 18.86 -9.37
CA ALA A 934 -27.08 17.55 -9.08
C ALA A 934 -25.76 17.65 -8.32
N GLY A 935 -24.84 18.53 -8.75
CA GLY A 935 -23.60 18.82 -8.02
C GLY A 935 -23.87 19.39 -6.64
N GLY A 936 -24.91 20.21 -6.50
CA GLY A 936 -25.40 20.68 -5.20
C GLY A 936 -25.91 19.55 -4.29
N MET A 937 -26.54 18.51 -4.83
CA MET A 937 -26.83 17.32 -4.02
C MET A 937 -25.58 16.49 -3.71
N GLY A 938 -24.55 16.52 -4.57
CA GLY A 938 -23.19 16.02 -4.28
C GLY A 938 -22.68 16.54 -2.94
N GLU A 939 -22.57 17.87 -2.82
CA GLU A 939 -22.22 18.56 -1.57
C GLU A 939 -23.09 18.10 -0.38
N GLY A 940 -24.41 18.00 -0.60
CA GLY A 940 -25.35 17.62 0.46
C GLY A 940 -25.31 16.15 0.88
N TRP A 941 -24.87 15.24 0.00
CA TRP A 941 -24.59 13.84 0.36
C TRP A 941 -23.29 13.74 1.15
N SER A 942 -22.27 14.50 0.73
CA SER A 942 -20.96 14.54 1.38
C SER A 942 -21.04 15.10 2.82
N ASP A 943 -21.78 16.18 3.04
CA ASP A 943 -22.11 16.69 4.38
C ASP A 943 -22.89 15.68 5.23
N ALA A 944 -23.84 14.94 4.64
CA ALA A 944 -24.66 13.98 5.36
C ALA A 944 -23.91 12.69 5.74
N MET A 945 -22.87 12.32 4.98
CA MET A 945 -21.97 11.21 5.34
C MET A 945 -21.05 11.59 6.50
N ALA A 946 -20.50 12.82 6.48
CA ALA A 946 -19.70 13.36 7.59
C ALA A 946 -20.51 13.39 8.90
N GLU A 947 -21.76 13.86 8.86
CA GLU A 947 -22.65 13.77 10.03
C GLU A 947 -22.85 12.31 10.48
N TRP A 948 -23.11 11.39 9.55
CA TRP A 948 -23.39 9.98 9.88
C TRP A 948 -22.24 9.33 10.66
N THR A 949 -20.99 9.61 10.29
CA THR A 949 -19.80 9.06 10.97
C THR A 949 -19.62 9.55 12.40
N GLU A 950 -20.16 10.71 12.77
CA GLU A 950 -19.90 11.37 14.06
C GLU A 950 -21.07 11.30 15.06
N GLN A 951 -22.27 10.98 14.57
CA GLN A 951 -23.44 10.72 15.41
C GLN A 951 -23.23 9.44 16.23
N THR A 952 -22.90 9.62 17.51
CA THR A 952 -22.44 8.59 18.45
C THR A 952 -23.52 8.05 19.40
N SER A 953 -24.79 8.42 19.21
CA SER A 953 -25.89 7.98 20.08
C SER A 953 -27.28 8.11 19.46
N ALA A 954 -28.28 7.47 20.06
CA ALA A 954 -29.69 7.67 19.73
C ALA A 954 -30.24 9.10 19.97
N THR A 955 -29.48 9.97 20.66
CA THR A 955 -29.82 11.40 20.77
C THR A 955 -29.14 12.16 19.65
N ILE A 956 -29.89 12.48 18.60
CA ILE A 956 -29.40 13.25 17.46
C ILE A 956 -29.12 14.68 17.92
N LYS A 957 -27.91 15.15 17.67
CA LYS A 957 -27.49 16.54 17.89
C LYS A 957 -27.66 17.34 16.60
N ASP A 958 -27.89 18.65 16.71
CA ASP A 958 -27.68 19.55 15.58
C ASP A 958 -26.20 19.46 15.14
N TYR A 959 -25.94 19.36 13.83
CA TYR A 959 -24.60 19.17 13.25
C TYR A 959 -24.06 20.45 12.60
N VAL A 960 -22.75 20.61 12.59
CA VAL A 960 -22.01 21.76 12.05
C VAL A 960 -20.77 21.23 11.32
N MET A 961 -20.36 21.86 10.22
CA MET A 961 -19.18 21.46 9.44
C MET A 961 -18.09 22.54 9.50
N GLY A 962 -16.82 22.12 9.60
CA GLY A 962 -15.63 22.98 9.49
C GLY A 962 -15.48 24.02 10.62
N GLN A 963 -16.06 23.78 11.79
CA GLN A 963 -16.05 24.76 12.89
C GLN A 963 -14.65 25.02 13.46
N TYR A 964 -13.76 24.03 13.43
CA TYR A 964 -12.37 24.18 13.87
C TYR A 964 -11.56 24.95 12.82
N VAL A 965 -11.54 24.58 11.54
CA VAL A 965 -10.69 25.25 10.53
C VAL A 965 -10.90 26.76 10.47
N ILE A 966 -12.15 27.25 10.44
CA ILE A 966 -12.46 28.69 10.45
C ILE A 966 -12.61 29.30 11.86
N ASN A 967 -12.47 28.51 12.93
CA ASN A 967 -12.63 28.92 14.33
C ASN A 967 -13.99 29.60 14.63
N SER A 968 -15.08 28.94 14.23
CA SER A 968 -16.44 29.44 14.41
C SER A 968 -17.39 28.29 14.72
N ALA A 969 -18.02 28.30 15.91
CA ALA A 969 -19.05 27.33 16.31
C ALA A 969 -20.37 27.41 15.50
N ALA A 970 -20.39 28.17 14.41
CA ALA A 970 -21.45 28.17 13.41
C ALA A 970 -21.07 27.37 12.13
N GLY A 971 -19.80 27.01 11.97
CA GLY A 971 -19.28 26.28 10.80
C GLY A 971 -19.18 27.11 9.52
N ILE A 972 -18.81 26.44 8.43
CA ILE A 972 -18.68 27.02 7.09
C ILE A 972 -20.03 27.15 6.37
N ARG A 973 -21.02 26.33 6.74
CA ARG A 973 -22.38 26.30 6.18
C ARG A 973 -23.24 27.39 6.84
N SER A 974 -24.22 27.93 6.13
CA SER A 974 -25.01 29.08 6.60
C SER A 974 -25.86 28.77 7.84
N LYS A 975 -26.25 27.50 8.05
CA LYS A 975 -27.03 27.01 9.19
C LYS A 975 -26.53 25.63 9.63
N PRO A 976 -26.54 25.31 10.94
CA PRO A 976 -26.39 23.93 11.41
C PRO A 976 -27.45 23.02 10.78
N TYR A 977 -27.17 21.74 10.57
CA TYR A 977 -28.20 20.76 10.23
C TYR A 977 -29.00 20.41 11.48
N SER A 978 -30.32 20.49 11.38
CA SER A 978 -31.18 20.46 12.55
C SER A 978 -32.60 20.00 12.22
N THR A 979 -33.16 19.16 13.08
CA THR A 979 -34.61 18.86 13.10
C THR A 979 -35.47 20.09 13.43
N SER A 980 -34.90 21.14 14.01
CA SER A 980 -35.59 22.39 14.32
C SER A 980 -35.69 23.30 13.09
N LYS A 981 -36.92 23.55 12.63
CA LYS A 981 -37.22 24.52 11.56
C LYS A 981 -36.91 25.99 11.95
N THR A 982 -36.58 26.25 13.21
CA THR A 982 -36.16 27.58 13.69
C THR A 982 -34.64 27.73 13.67
N VAL A 983 -33.89 26.64 13.89
CA VAL A 983 -32.42 26.63 13.75
C VAL A 983 -32.04 26.60 12.27
N ASN A 984 -32.61 25.65 11.52
CA ASN A 984 -32.43 25.56 10.07
C ASN A 984 -33.78 25.68 9.35
N PRO A 985 -34.08 26.81 8.70
CA PRO A 985 -35.34 27.04 7.99
C PRO A 985 -35.30 26.61 6.50
N LEU A 986 -34.24 25.95 6.03
CA LEU A 986 -34.12 25.56 4.63
C LEU A 986 -35.14 24.49 4.22
N THR A 987 -35.61 24.61 2.97
CA THR A 987 -36.68 23.82 2.33
C THR A 987 -36.46 23.72 0.81
N TYR A 988 -37.21 22.87 0.13
CA TYR A 988 -37.13 22.71 -1.34
C TYR A 988 -37.33 24.05 -2.11
N ALA A 989 -38.16 24.97 -1.62
CA ALA A 989 -38.33 26.32 -2.17
C ALA A 989 -37.18 27.30 -1.87
N SER A 990 -36.10 26.83 -1.23
CA SER A 990 -34.82 27.55 -1.16
C SER A 990 -34.01 27.34 -2.44
N VAL A 991 -33.93 26.10 -2.94
CA VAL A 991 -33.10 25.69 -4.09
C VAL A 991 -33.36 26.55 -5.33
N GLY A 992 -34.62 26.89 -5.63
CA GLY A 992 -35.00 27.75 -6.77
C GLY A 992 -34.55 29.22 -6.68
N LYS A 993 -33.70 29.57 -5.70
CA LYS A 993 -33.11 30.91 -5.50
C LYS A 993 -31.58 30.86 -5.36
N LEU A 994 -30.98 29.66 -5.41
CA LEU A 994 -29.57 29.42 -5.15
C LEU A 994 -28.91 28.94 -6.45
N ASN A 995 -27.74 29.49 -6.77
CA ASN A 995 -27.04 29.29 -8.04
C ASN A 995 -25.59 28.83 -7.85
N GLU A 996 -25.32 28.19 -6.71
CA GLU A 996 -24.02 27.80 -6.19
C GLU A 996 -24.22 26.46 -5.45
N VAL A 997 -23.31 25.51 -5.63
CA VAL A 997 -23.52 24.10 -5.28
C VAL A 997 -23.55 23.87 -3.75
N HIS A 998 -22.64 24.48 -2.99
CA HIS A 998 -22.60 24.28 -1.53
C HIS A 998 -23.86 24.82 -0.84
N ASN A 999 -24.34 25.98 -1.29
CA ASN A 999 -25.60 26.57 -0.83
C ASN A 999 -26.82 25.66 -1.12
N ILE A 1000 -26.82 24.94 -2.26
CA ILE A 1000 -27.85 23.94 -2.58
C ILE A 1000 -27.68 22.69 -1.70
N GLY A 1001 -26.44 22.26 -1.45
CA GLY A 1001 -26.09 21.14 -0.57
C GLY A 1001 -26.60 21.29 0.84
N GLU A 1002 -26.53 22.49 1.42
CA GLU A 1002 -27.13 22.77 2.74
C GLU A 1002 -28.61 22.41 2.83
N VAL A 1003 -29.35 22.52 1.72
CA VAL A 1003 -30.76 22.16 1.67
C VAL A 1003 -30.91 20.64 1.70
N TRP A 1004 -30.10 19.90 0.92
CA TRP A 1004 -30.18 18.44 0.80
C TRP A 1004 -29.65 17.74 2.06
N ALA A 1005 -28.48 18.13 2.58
CA ALA A 1005 -27.92 17.62 3.83
C ALA A 1005 -28.91 17.80 5.00
N ASN A 1006 -29.55 18.97 5.12
CA ASN A 1006 -30.58 19.19 6.14
C ASN A 1006 -31.83 18.30 5.93
N MET A 1007 -32.19 17.91 4.70
CA MET A 1007 -33.23 16.89 4.51
C MET A 1007 -32.77 15.53 5.00
N LEU A 1008 -31.55 15.11 4.68
CA LEU A 1008 -30.98 13.84 5.10
C LEU A 1008 -30.79 13.75 6.63
N HIS A 1009 -30.35 14.81 7.30
CA HIS A 1009 -30.37 14.93 8.77
C HIS A 1009 -31.77 14.65 9.36
N ASN A 1010 -32.82 15.20 8.75
CA ASN A 1010 -34.20 14.98 9.18
C ASN A 1010 -34.69 13.55 8.85
N VAL A 1011 -34.13 12.87 7.85
CA VAL A 1011 -34.34 11.44 7.55
C VAL A 1011 -33.62 10.56 8.58
N TYR A 1012 -32.35 10.82 8.87
CA TYR A 1012 -31.55 10.11 9.87
C TYR A 1012 -32.23 10.13 11.25
N ALA A 1013 -32.65 11.31 11.71
CA ALA A 1013 -33.37 11.47 12.96
C ALA A 1013 -34.72 10.75 13.00
N ALA A 1014 -35.43 10.69 11.87
CA ALA A 1014 -36.70 9.96 11.78
C ALA A 1014 -36.48 8.44 11.82
N LEU A 1015 -35.43 7.92 11.18
CA LEU A 1015 -35.08 6.49 11.19
C LEU A 1015 -34.56 6.05 12.57
N VAL A 1016 -33.63 6.79 13.18
CA VAL A 1016 -33.11 6.51 14.53
C VAL A 1016 -34.23 6.63 15.59
N GLY A 1017 -35.17 7.57 15.41
CA GLY A 1017 -36.35 7.69 16.28
C GLY A 1017 -37.35 6.54 16.19
N VAL A 1018 -37.32 5.73 15.12
CA VAL A 1018 -38.20 4.56 14.93
C VAL A 1018 -37.51 3.25 15.31
N HIS A 1019 -36.23 3.08 14.94
CA HIS A 1019 -35.50 1.81 15.06
C HIS A 1019 -34.39 1.80 16.13
N GLY A 1020 -34.12 2.93 16.77
CA GLY A 1020 -32.97 3.08 17.67
C GLY A 1020 -31.64 3.23 16.92
N PHE A 1021 -30.54 3.02 17.63
CA PHE A 1021 -29.17 3.30 17.18
C PHE A 1021 -28.24 2.13 17.49
N ALA A 1022 -27.48 1.67 16.50
CA ALA A 1022 -26.41 0.68 16.65
C ALA A 1022 -25.06 1.36 16.85
N ALA A 1023 -24.35 1.01 17.93
CA ALA A 1023 -22.99 1.53 18.18
C ALA A 1023 -21.92 0.83 17.32
N ASP A 1024 -22.26 -0.29 16.69
CA ASP A 1024 -21.41 -1.12 15.83
C ASP A 1024 -21.65 -0.89 14.34
N ALA A 1025 -22.49 0.08 13.96
CA ALA A 1025 -22.92 0.34 12.58
C ALA A 1025 -21.77 0.59 11.58
N HIS A 1026 -20.61 1.05 12.03
CA HIS A 1026 -19.42 1.24 11.18
C HIS A 1026 -18.74 -0.09 10.81
N THR A 1027 -19.03 -1.18 11.53
CA THR A 1027 -18.41 -2.50 11.35
C THR A 1027 -19.40 -3.60 10.97
N ASN A 1028 -20.68 -3.41 11.31
CA ASN A 1028 -21.78 -4.34 11.14
C ASN A 1028 -22.90 -3.72 10.27
N PRO A 1029 -23.04 -4.12 8.99
CA PRO A 1029 -24.11 -3.66 8.11
C PRO A 1029 -25.43 -4.44 8.28
N ASP A 1030 -25.42 -5.61 8.92
CA ASP A 1030 -26.54 -6.57 8.88
C ASP A 1030 -27.72 -6.20 9.81
N GLY A 1031 -27.56 -5.17 10.64
CA GLY A 1031 -28.57 -4.73 11.59
C GLY A 1031 -29.63 -3.79 10.99
N THR A 1032 -30.76 -3.69 11.68
CA THR A 1032 -31.93 -2.89 11.28
C THR A 1032 -32.11 -1.61 12.09
N SER A 1033 -31.08 -1.16 12.81
CA SER A 1033 -31.11 0.10 13.58
C SER A 1033 -31.13 1.30 12.64
N GLY A 1034 -31.64 2.44 13.10
CA GLY A 1034 -31.97 3.57 12.21
C GLY A 1034 -30.77 4.17 11.47
N ASN A 1035 -29.58 4.12 12.07
CA ASN A 1035 -28.34 4.53 11.43
C ASN A 1035 -27.81 3.51 10.39
N GLN A 1036 -28.01 2.21 10.62
CA GLN A 1036 -27.70 1.16 9.63
C GLN A 1036 -28.68 1.24 8.44
N VAL A 1037 -29.98 1.39 8.73
CA VAL A 1037 -31.03 1.60 7.72
C VAL A 1037 -30.74 2.84 6.88
N PHE A 1038 -30.31 3.95 7.50
CA PHE A 1038 -29.94 5.17 6.77
C PHE A 1038 -28.81 4.95 5.77
N LEU A 1039 -27.69 4.32 6.17
CA LEU A 1039 -26.53 4.18 5.27
C LEU A 1039 -26.80 3.20 4.11
N HIS A 1040 -27.59 2.13 4.35
CA HIS A 1040 -28.11 1.30 3.26
C HIS A 1040 -28.96 2.10 2.27
N LEU A 1041 -29.92 2.89 2.75
CA LEU A 1041 -30.77 3.72 1.89
C LEU A 1041 -29.97 4.80 1.14
N PHE A 1042 -28.92 5.34 1.75
CA PHE A 1042 -27.99 6.27 1.12
C PHE A 1042 -27.34 5.63 -0.11
N LEU A 1043 -26.59 4.53 0.07
CA LEU A 1043 -25.83 3.91 -1.01
C LEU A 1043 -26.73 3.22 -2.05
N ASP A 1044 -27.81 2.56 -1.63
CA ASP A 1044 -28.81 1.99 -2.54
C ASP A 1044 -29.42 3.07 -3.46
N SER A 1045 -29.68 4.28 -2.94
CA SER A 1045 -30.29 5.36 -3.73
C SER A 1045 -29.39 5.86 -4.85
N LEU A 1046 -28.07 5.89 -4.66
CA LEU A 1046 -27.10 6.38 -5.64
C LEU A 1046 -27.03 5.48 -6.89
N ALA A 1047 -27.16 4.16 -6.70
CA ALA A 1047 -27.21 3.21 -7.82
C ALA A 1047 -28.58 3.22 -8.55
N LEU A 1048 -29.65 3.64 -7.86
CA LEU A 1048 -31.01 3.71 -8.42
C LEU A 1048 -31.30 5.00 -9.19
N GLN A 1049 -30.79 6.15 -8.73
CA GLN A 1049 -31.14 7.46 -9.29
C GLN A 1049 -30.60 7.66 -10.72
N PRO A 1050 -31.21 8.54 -11.54
CA PRO A 1050 -30.73 8.80 -12.89
C PRO A 1050 -29.40 9.58 -12.86
N CYS A 1051 -28.72 9.63 -14.01
CA CYS A 1051 -27.70 10.66 -14.27
C CYS A 1051 -28.34 12.05 -14.21
N GLU A 1052 -27.64 13.05 -13.66
CA GLU A 1052 -28.14 14.40 -13.39
C GLU A 1052 -29.48 14.43 -12.62
N PRO A 1053 -29.51 13.86 -11.40
CA PRO A 1053 -30.72 13.81 -10.59
C PRO A 1053 -31.16 15.20 -10.10
N THR A 1054 -32.46 15.32 -9.85
CA THR A 1054 -33.08 16.43 -9.10
C THR A 1054 -33.41 15.99 -7.67
N PHE A 1055 -33.71 16.93 -6.77
CA PHE A 1055 -34.17 16.62 -5.40
C PHE A 1055 -35.36 15.64 -5.40
N LEU A 1056 -36.26 15.76 -6.37
CA LEU A 1056 -37.45 14.91 -6.48
C LEU A 1056 -37.08 13.46 -6.87
N THR A 1057 -36.19 13.29 -7.85
CA THR A 1057 -35.75 11.95 -8.28
C THR A 1057 -34.85 11.28 -7.25
N ALA A 1058 -34.00 12.05 -6.55
CA ALA A 1058 -33.18 11.55 -5.45
C ALA A 1058 -34.06 11.06 -4.27
N ARG A 1059 -35.08 11.82 -3.87
CA ARG A 1059 -36.11 11.38 -2.90
C ARG A 1059 -36.78 10.09 -3.34
N ASP A 1060 -37.20 10.02 -4.60
CA ASP A 1060 -37.94 8.85 -5.11
C ASP A 1060 -37.02 7.62 -5.25
N ALA A 1061 -35.71 7.81 -5.43
CA ALA A 1061 -34.70 6.75 -5.31
C ALA A 1061 -34.53 6.26 -3.86
N TRP A 1062 -34.46 7.15 -2.86
CA TRP A 1062 -34.47 6.78 -1.43
C TRP A 1062 -35.72 5.97 -1.04
N LEU A 1063 -36.89 6.35 -1.57
CA LEU A 1063 -38.14 5.64 -1.33
C LEU A 1063 -38.19 4.28 -2.04
N GLN A 1064 -37.57 4.14 -3.21
CA GLN A 1064 -37.47 2.86 -3.91
C GLN A 1064 -36.41 1.93 -3.28
N ALA A 1065 -35.31 2.47 -2.74
CA ALA A 1065 -34.35 1.72 -1.93
C ALA A 1065 -35.04 1.04 -0.73
N ASP A 1066 -35.92 1.76 -0.03
CA ASP A 1066 -36.71 1.20 1.08
C ASP A 1066 -37.67 0.08 0.62
N VAL A 1067 -38.26 0.21 -0.57
CA VAL A 1067 -39.08 -0.85 -1.16
C VAL A 1067 -38.23 -2.07 -1.55
N ASN A 1068 -37.02 -1.86 -2.06
CA ASN A 1068 -36.11 -2.92 -2.46
C ASN A 1068 -35.59 -3.71 -1.23
N ARG A 1069 -34.96 -3.03 -0.26
CA ARG A 1069 -34.26 -3.67 0.86
C ARG A 1069 -35.17 -4.02 2.04
N TYR A 1070 -36.16 -3.17 2.35
CA TYR A 1070 -37.01 -3.30 3.53
C TYR A 1070 -38.50 -3.48 3.21
N SER A 1071 -38.84 -3.85 1.96
CA SER A 1071 -40.23 -4.04 1.49
C SER A 1071 -41.15 -2.82 1.71
N GLY A 1072 -40.59 -1.62 1.84
CA GLY A 1072 -41.32 -0.36 2.03
C GLY A 1072 -41.68 -0.07 3.49
N ALA A 1073 -41.00 -0.72 4.45
CA ALA A 1073 -41.28 -0.57 5.89
C ALA A 1073 -41.08 0.87 6.39
N ASN A 1074 -40.15 1.64 5.81
CA ASN A 1074 -39.84 3.01 6.23
C ASN A 1074 -40.62 4.08 5.47
N LYS A 1075 -41.37 3.73 4.42
CA LYS A 1075 -42.14 4.62 3.55
C LYS A 1075 -42.74 5.83 4.27
N CYS A 1076 -43.50 5.62 5.35
CA CYS A 1076 -44.15 6.72 6.07
C CYS A 1076 -43.19 7.56 6.92
N THR A 1077 -42.10 6.99 7.40
CA THR A 1077 -41.01 7.69 8.09
C THR A 1077 -40.26 8.61 7.12
N LEU A 1078 -39.86 8.06 5.96
CA LEU A 1078 -39.17 8.79 4.89
C LEU A 1078 -40.02 9.93 4.32
N TRP A 1079 -41.29 9.65 3.95
CA TRP A 1079 -42.19 10.68 3.47
C TRP A 1079 -42.43 11.80 4.49
N LYS A 1080 -42.50 11.48 5.80
CA LYS A 1080 -42.64 12.50 6.85
C LYS A 1080 -41.40 13.36 7.00
N ALA A 1081 -40.20 12.78 6.91
CA ALA A 1081 -38.95 13.54 6.91
C ALA A 1081 -38.86 14.50 5.70
N PHE A 1082 -39.00 13.99 4.48
CA PHE A 1082 -38.92 14.81 3.25
C PHE A 1082 -40.03 15.87 3.16
N ALA A 1083 -41.28 15.52 3.46
CA ALA A 1083 -42.39 16.48 3.47
C ALA A 1083 -42.23 17.55 4.58
N SER A 1084 -41.51 17.26 5.68
CA SER A 1084 -41.20 18.27 6.69
C SER A 1084 -40.35 19.43 6.13
N ARG A 1085 -39.59 19.19 5.05
CA ARG A 1085 -38.71 20.16 4.36
C ARG A 1085 -39.25 20.60 2.99
N GLY A 1086 -40.54 20.38 2.73
CA GLY A 1086 -41.20 20.84 1.51
C GLY A 1086 -41.09 19.89 0.32
N LEU A 1087 -40.58 18.67 0.50
CA LEU A 1087 -40.39 17.71 -0.59
C LEU A 1087 -41.47 16.61 -0.61
N GLY A 1088 -42.72 16.97 -0.25
CA GLY A 1088 -43.90 16.10 -0.25
C GLY A 1088 -44.38 15.64 -1.64
N VAL A 1089 -45.45 14.84 -1.68
CA VAL A 1089 -45.88 14.10 -2.90
C VAL A 1089 -46.26 14.99 -4.09
N ASN A 1090 -46.60 16.27 -3.86
CA ASN A 1090 -46.95 17.25 -4.89
C ASN A 1090 -45.85 18.30 -5.16
N ALA A 1091 -44.69 18.19 -4.51
CA ALA A 1091 -43.57 19.11 -4.67
C ALA A 1091 -43.09 19.13 -6.13
N LYS A 1092 -42.94 20.33 -6.73
CA LYS A 1092 -42.50 20.49 -8.12
C LYS A 1092 -42.00 21.90 -8.43
N GLY A 1093 -40.93 21.99 -9.21
CA GLY A 1093 -40.37 23.27 -9.67
C GLY A 1093 -40.03 24.20 -8.50
N HIS A 1094 -39.30 23.68 -7.51
CA HIS A 1094 -38.84 24.39 -6.32
C HIS A 1094 -39.97 25.09 -5.54
N LYS A 1095 -41.06 24.35 -5.32
CA LYS A 1095 -42.20 24.76 -4.48
C LYS A 1095 -42.46 23.70 -3.42
N ASP A 1096 -42.52 24.17 -2.18
CA ASP A 1096 -42.74 23.32 -1.01
C ASP A 1096 -44.11 22.64 -1.06
N ASP A 1097 -44.13 21.34 -0.81
CA ASP A 1097 -45.30 20.57 -0.43
C ASP A 1097 -45.04 19.80 0.87
N ALA A 1098 -46.04 19.76 1.75
CA ALA A 1098 -46.04 19.00 2.99
C ALA A 1098 -47.00 17.80 2.96
N THR A 1099 -47.59 17.49 1.80
CA THR A 1099 -48.57 16.40 1.65
C THR A 1099 -47.87 15.04 1.70
N LEU A 1100 -48.44 14.13 2.47
CA LEU A 1100 -48.02 12.72 2.60
C LEU A 1100 -48.84 11.83 1.66
N PRO A 1101 -48.32 10.66 1.24
CA PRO A 1101 -49.13 9.68 0.51
C PRO A 1101 -50.20 9.07 1.43
N SER A 1102 -51.29 8.60 0.83
CA SER A 1102 -52.35 7.90 1.56
C SER A 1102 -51.80 6.68 2.31
N GLY A 1103 -52.21 6.53 3.58
CA GLY A 1103 -51.73 5.49 4.50
C GLY A 1103 -50.60 5.93 5.44
N CYS A 1104 -50.15 7.19 5.37
CA CYS A 1104 -49.14 7.79 6.25
C CYS A 1104 -49.70 8.97 7.05
#